data_AF-A0A7X1X0E3-F1
#
_entry.id   AF-A0A7X1X0E3-F1
#
_cell.length_a   1.000
_cell.length_b   1.000
_cell.length_c   1.000
_cell.angle_alpha   90.00
_cell.angle_beta   90.00
_cell.angle_gamma   90.00
#
_symmetry.space_group_name_H-M   'P 1'
#
loop_
_entity.id
_entity.type
_entity.pdbx_description
1 polymer ?
#
loop_
_entity_poly.entity_id
_entity_poly.type
_entity_poly.pdbx_seq_one_letter_code
_entity_poly.pdbx_strand_id
1 'polypeptide(L)'
;MHDKNNRFNPRLSLLVAAIGLGLSTPSAHAASYGVDVFAPTLGTSINGYNNRLGGSGDGEMLVGTQTNSVTGITSAFQWTLLGGKQYLASLGNVAQANAASSDGSVIVGSSLDSLSGKQTAVSWDGTGIHAMNFLNNGSYAEALGVSADGSVIAGSADDGLTGNDTAVTWNSAGNITSLGHLSDGVYSFALGVSADGQVVVGYAQNGALGGDMATRWVNGASAETLGTLVGGIGSRAKAASADGTYIAGTGDSSVSAAEAFIWSQASGMKGLGLLTDGSLSGAEGISANGAVVVGVADTAGNVVTGFRWTAETGMQSLVQWLQDNDPSYTLLPGNSLDTATAVSADGNTVFGKGTLNGRDQPFVARSYGPIAVPAPVVTPPVVTPPVVTPPVVTPPVVTPPVVTPPVVTPPTSGSDGTTPPTSGSDGTTPPTTGSGSDGTAPPTPGSGSTSGGTNGGTGTPTDTGNGTTTSPIVPPTGVIGLYDLGDSLSNASLYAEALQNQLQGFVQDQLICTTFDTKGICVNVSAQMTHHNGSVQGDNTYGGVTLAYRITPDLVAGIGYQGPNTSLKINDDRVEGDTNTVGAFVEYGNRLKQGVFARGAVAAAEGDATIKRSYKTGAGSSSSKGKSDISQYAVSGQAGYVFIVKDNAAVMPFVGLDYLDTKLDGYTETSGPYPVQFDSRKQNDVYGTAGVTGSLNLGNKAILSANLKHVERLNNSSDDLSGEVLGVSTFDLKQDTTERWDEVGLGVQMAGPMKASRVGLSYGHRFNSDKAVASDVATLSFSVGF
;
A
#
# COMPACT_ATOMS: atom_id res chain seq x y z
N MET A 1 -26.63 20.54 49.26
CA MET A 1 -26.69 19.17 48.71
C MET A 1 -25.91 19.22 47.40
N HIS A 2 -24.77 18.56 47.22
CA HIS A 2 -24.59 17.10 47.19
C HIS A 2 -25.63 16.43 46.28
N ASP A 3 -25.19 16.01 45.10
CA ASP A 3 -24.89 14.59 44.97
C ASP A 3 -23.48 14.41 44.37
N LYS A 4 -22.93 13.20 44.44
CA LYS A 4 -21.64 12.78 43.88
C LYS A 4 -21.85 11.61 42.91
N ASN A 5 -20.78 11.23 42.20
CA ASN A 5 -20.71 10.05 41.34
C ASN A 5 -21.61 10.09 40.09
N ASN A 6 -21.08 10.64 39.00
CA ASN A 6 -21.28 10.00 37.71
C ASN A 6 -19.91 9.77 37.05
N ARG A 7 -19.22 8.70 37.46
CA ARG A 7 -17.97 8.27 36.82
C ARG A 7 -18.32 7.76 35.42
N PHE A 8 -17.96 8.52 34.39
CA PHE A 8 -17.96 8.02 33.02
C PHE A 8 -16.84 6.97 32.87
N ASN A 9 -17.17 5.71 33.15
CA ASN A 9 -16.34 4.59 32.72
C ASN A 9 -16.52 4.44 31.20
N PRO A 10 -15.51 4.71 30.34
CA PRO A 10 -15.63 4.50 28.91
C PRO A 10 -15.73 3.00 28.63
N ARG A 11 -16.95 2.49 28.47
CA ARG A 11 -17.15 1.15 27.89
C ARG A 11 -16.71 1.19 26.42
N LEU A 12 -16.16 0.07 25.96
CA LEU A 12 -15.60 -0.16 24.63
C LEU A 12 -16.68 -0.22 23.52
N SER A 13 -17.64 0.70 23.55
CA SER A 13 -18.87 0.70 22.75
C SER A 13 -19.02 1.91 21.83
N LEU A 14 -18.27 3.00 22.03
CA LEU A 14 -18.22 4.10 21.04
C LEU A 14 -17.53 3.67 19.72
N LEU A 15 -16.64 2.68 19.75
CA LEU A 15 -15.96 2.13 18.57
C LEU A 15 -16.96 1.52 17.55
N VAL A 16 -18.16 1.14 17.98
CA VAL A 16 -19.20 0.57 17.12
C VAL A 16 -20.18 1.65 16.61
N ALA A 17 -20.33 2.77 17.33
CA ALA A 17 -21.24 3.85 16.93
C ALA A 17 -20.81 4.54 15.62
N ALA A 18 -19.49 4.67 15.40
CA ALA A 18 -18.93 5.19 14.16
C ALA A 18 -19.13 4.27 12.93
N ILE A 19 -19.47 3.00 13.14
CA ILE A 19 -19.69 1.98 12.09
C ILE A 19 -21.21 1.83 11.77
N GLY A 20 -22.09 2.34 12.64
CA GLY A 20 -23.53 2.04 12.63
C GLY A 20 -24.44 2.90 11.73
N LEU A 21 -23.95 3.95 11.07
CA LEU A 21 -24.80 4.94 10.36
C LEU A 21 -24.57 5.04 8.84
N GLY A 22 -23.87 4.06 8.24
CA GLY A 22 -23.65 3.99 6.78
C GLY A 22 -24.56 3.03 6.00
N LEU A 23 -25.47 2.29 6.66
CA LEU A 23 -26.09 1.08 6.09
C LEU A 23 -27.62 1.00 6.26
N SER A 24 -28.41 1.86 5.60
CA SER A 24 -29.88 1.66 5.50
C SER A 24 -30.65 2.35 4.36
N THR A 25 -30.10 2.46 3.13
CA THR A 25 -30.92 2.65 1.89
C THR A 25 -30.22 2.07 0.65
N PRO A 26 -30.76 1.01 -0.01
CA PRO A 26 -30.14 0.41 -1.18
C PRO A 26 -30.56 1.10 -2.50
N SER A 27 -30.24 2.39 -2.67
CA SER A 27 -30.65 3.14 -3.88
C SER A 27 -29.81 4.39 -4.20
N ALA A 28 -28.48 4.23 -4.30
CA ALA A 28 -27.61 5.17 -5.03
C ALA A 28 -26.33 4.46 -5.47
N HIS A 29 -26.20 4.13 -6.77
CA HIS A 29 -24.92 3.70 -7.34
C HIS A 29 -24.05 4.95 -7.58
N ALA A 30 -23.22 5.29 -6.59
CA ALA A 30 -22.10 6.20 -6.73
C ALA A 30 -20.80 5.41 -6.58
N ALA A 31 -20.56 4.50 -7.53
CA ALA A 31 -19.20 4.03 -7.75
C ALA A 31 -18.33 5.22 -8.21
N SER A 32 -17.02 5.15 -7.96
CA SER A 32 -16.04 6.14 -8.42
C SER A 32 -15.78 6.01 -9.92
N TYR A 33 -16.82 6.26 -10.73
CA TYR A 33 -16.71 6.40 -12.17
C TYR A 33 -15.78 7.56 -12.50
N GLY A 34 -14.70 7.23 -13.22
CA GLY A 34 -13.62 8.14 -13.52
C GLY A 34 -12.50 7.40 -14.23
N VAL A 35 -11.88 8.08 -15.19
CA VAL A 35 -10.80 7.52 -16.00
C VAL A 35 -9.65 8.51 -16.17
N ASP A 36 -8.43 7.99 -16.15
CA ASP A 36 -7.22 8.77 -16.45
C ASP A 36 -6.60 8.29 -17.76
N VAL A 37 -5.99 9.19 -18.53
CA VAL A 37 -5.02 8.84 -19.58
C VAL A 37 -3.78 9.73 -19.47
N PHE A 38 -2.63 9.11 -19.17
CA PHE A 38 -1.34 9.80 -19.07
C PHE A 38 -0.46 9.50 -20.28
N ALA A 39 0.24 10.52 -20.77
CA ALA A 39 1.38 10.38 -21.67
C ALA A 39 2.68 10.52 -20.85
N PRO A 40 3.54 9.49 -20.74
CA PRO A 40 4.77 9.52 -19.96
C PRO A 40 5.79 10.64 -20.24
N THR A 41 5.69 11.40 -21.34
CA THR A 41 6.70 12.41 -21.71
C THR A 41 6.19 13.65 -22.46
N LEU A 42 6.83 14.78 -22.21
CA LEU A 42 6.89 15.92 -23.14
C LEU A 42 8.25 15.98 -23.85
N GLY A 43 8.70 14.84 -24.39
CA GLY A 43 9.97 14.73 -25.11
C GLY A 43 10.02 15.56 -26.40
N THR A 44 11.24 15.84 -26.90
CA THR A 44 11.44 16.47 -28.21
C THR A 44 11.04 15.52 -29.34
N SER A 45 10.55 16.06 -30.45
CA SER A 45 10.03 15.31 -31.61
C SER A 45 11.09 14.53 -32.41
N ILE A 46 12.37 14.61 -32.03
CA ILE A 46 13.49 13.89 -32.65
C ILE A 46 13.67 12.46 -32.12
N ASN A 47 12.73 11.94 -31.32
CA ASN A 47 12.80 10.62 -30.71
C ASN A 47 11.58 9.79 -31.07
N GLY A 48 11.78 8.57 -31.55
CA GLY A 48 10.74 7.56 -31.73
C GLY A 48 10.61 6.63 -30.52
N TYR A 49 9.49 5.93 -30.43
CA TYR A 49 9.23 4.90 -29.42
C TYR A 49 8.87 3.56 -30.08
N ASN A 50 9.43 2.47 -29.55
CA ASN A 50 9.14 1.11 -30.02
C ASN A 50 7.68 0.74 -29.72
N ASN A 51 7.12 -0.19 -30.50
CA ASN A 51 5.78 -0.75 -30.28
C ASN A 51 5.77 -1.84 -29.19
N ARG A 52 6.94 -2.41 -28.83
CA ARG A 52 7.08 -3.21 -27.60
C ARG A 52 7.20 -2.30 -26.39
N LEU A 53 6.21 -2.37 -25.50
CA LEU A 53 6.11 -1.68 -24.23
C LEU A 53 5.49 -2.64 -23.20
N GLY A 54 6.09 -2.75 -22.02
CA GLY A 54 5.57 -3.56 -20.92
C GLY A 54 4.91 -2.71 -19.84
N GLY A 55 4.24 -3.35 -18.91
CA GLY A 55 3.72 -2.72 -17.69
C GLY A 55 3.78 -3.67 -16.50
N SER A 56 3.80 -3.13 -15.29
CA SER A 56 3.75 -3.91 -14.05
C SER A 56 2.34 -4.41 -13.74
N GLY A 57 2.25 -5.55 -13.06
CA GLY A 57 0.99 -6.17 -12.67
C GLY A 57 0.14 -5.31 -11.73
N ASP A 58 0.77 -4.47 -10.90
CA ASP A 58 0.09 -3.50 -10.02
C ASP A 58 -0.48 -2.25 -10.74
N GLY A 59 -0.14 -2.03 -12.01
CA GLY A 59 -0.59 -0.87 -12.77
C GLY A 59 0.23 0.42 -12.55
N GLU A 60 1.28 0.42 -11.71
CA GLU A 60 2.02 1.64 -11.36
C GLU A 60 3.18 2.00 -12.30
N MET A 61 3.74 1.02 -13.02
CA MET A 61 4.93 1.19 -13.87
C MET A 61 4.67 0.80 -15.34
N LEU A 62 5.10 1.67 -16.26
CA LEU A 62 5.29 1.35 -17.68
C LEU A 62 6.79 1.15 -17.95
N VAL A 63 7.16 0.17 -18.77
CA VAL A 63 8.54 0.00 -19.28
C VAL A 63 8.55 0.02 -20.80
N GLY A 64 9.64 0.47 -21.39
CA GLY A 64 9.71 0.60 -22.83
C GLY A 64 11.05 1.03 -23.40
N THR A 65 11.03 1.33 -24.69
CA THR A 65 12.23 1.60 -25.47
C THR A 65 12.07 2.87 -26.30
N GLN A 66 13.04 3.78 -26.20
CA GLN A 66 13.07 5.03 -26.98
C GLN A 66 14.31 5.06 -27.88
N THR A 67 14.16 5.45 -29.14
CA THR A 67 15.25 5.63 -30.10
C THR A 67 15.41 7.10 -30.45
N ASN A 68 16.63 7.63 -30.36
CA ASN A 68 16.96 8.96 -30.84
C ASN A 68 17.20 8.92 -32.36
N SER A 69 16.34 9.57 -33.13
CA SER A 69 16.35 9.49 -34.61
C SER A 69 17.52 10.25 -35.26
N VAL A 70 18.34 10.96 -34.48
CA VAL A 70 19.55 11.67 -34.96
C VAL A 70 20.82 10.84 -34.70
N THR A 71 20.90 10.14 -33.57
CA THR A 71 22.11 9.38 -33.18
C THR A 71 21.97 7.87 -33.37
N GLY A 72 20.76 7.35 -33.59
CA GLY A 72 20.46 5.91 -33.64
C GLY A 72 20.50 5.21 -32.27
N ILE A 73 20.94 5.91 -31.21
CA ILE A 73 21.01 5.35 -29.86
C ILE A 73 19.61 4.97 -29.39
N THR A 74 19.49 3.75 -28.89
CA THR A 74 18.23 3.16 -28.42
C THR A 74 18.36 2.83 -26.95
N SER A 75 17.48 3.41 -26.12
CA SER A 75 17.58 3.37 -24.66
C SER A 75 16.31 2.76 -24.05
N ALA A 76 16.49 1.76 -23.21
CA ALA A 76 15.47 1.24 -22.32
C ALA A 76 15.11 2.27 -21.25
N PHE A 77 13.85 2.31 -20.83
CA PHE A 77 13.37 3.17 -19.75
C PHE A 77 12.26 2.51 -18.94
N GLN A 78 12.11 2.97 -17.71
CA GLN A 78 10.92 2.81 -16.88
C GLN A 78 10.20 4.15 -16.72
N TRP A 79 8.91 4.12 -16.42
CA TRP A 79 8.12 5.28 -16.04
C TRP A 79 7.13 4.91 -14.94
N THR A 80 6.97 5.79 -13.95
CA THR A 80 5.86 5.73 -12.98
C THR A 80 5.24 7.12 -12.82
N LEU A 81 3.98 7.18 -12.41
CA LEU A 81 3.23 8.44 -12.26
C LEU A 81 3.90 9.44 -11.29
N LEU A 82 4.62 8.95 -10.27
CA LEU A 82 5.32 9.77 -9.27
C LEU A 82 6.84 9.88 -9.49
N GLY A 83 7.45 8.94 -10.21
CA GLY A 83 8.89 8.90 -10.47
C GLY A 83 9.32 9.47 -11.81
N GLY A 84 8.39 9.78 -12.71
CA GLY A 84 8.68 10.25 -14.07
C GLY A 84 9.35 9.18 -14.92
N LYS A 85 9.90 9.56 -16.09
CA LYS A 85 10.65 8.65 -16.97
C LYS A 85 12.12 8.57 -16.55
N GLN A 86 12.62 7.37 -16.32
CA GLN A 86 14.01 7.11 -15.93
C GLN A 86 14.62 6.08 -16.91
N TYR A 87 15.76 6.40 -17.52
CA TYR A 87 16.46 5.46 -18.39
C TYR A 87 17.14 4.35 -17.57
N LEU A 88 17.17 3.15 -18.12
CA LEU A 88 17.86 2.01 -17.53
C LEU A 88 19.32 1.96 -18.02
N ALA A 89 20.17 1.21 -17.31
CA ALA A 89 21.56 1.00 -17.73
C ALA A 89 21.64 0.18 -19.03
N SER A 90 22.79 0.20 -19.71
CA SER A 90 22.99 -0.47 -21.01
C SER A 90 24.40 -1.02 -21.12
N LEU A 91 24.58 -2.11 -21.87
CA LEU A 91 25.89 -2.66 -22.26
C LEU A 91 26.49 -1.94 -23.50
N GLY A 92 25.73 -1.02 -24.09
CA GLY A 92 26.15 -0.26 -25.27
C GLY A 92 25.13 0.77 -25.77
N ASN A 93 25.17 1.02 -27.09
CA ASN A 93 24.31 2.02 -27.73
C ASN A 93 22.87 1.54 -28.00
N VAL A 94 22.55 0.29 -27.65
CA VAL A 94 21.21 -0.30 -27.74
C VAL A 94 20.88 -1.01 -26.43
N ALA A 95 19.79 -0.59 -25.80
CA ALA A 95 19.07 -1.33 -24.77
C ALA A 95 17.56 -1.22 -25.04
N GLN A 96 16.84 -2.30 -24.80
CA GLN A 96 15.40 -2.41 -25.03
C GLN A 96 14.76 -3.06 -23.80
N ALA A 97 13.75 -2.42 -23.20
CA ALA A 97 12.92 -3.05 -22.17
C ALA A 97 11.60 -3.54 -22.79
N ASN A 98 11.26 -4.79 -22.50
CA ASN A 98 10.12 -5.51 -23.09
C ASN A 98 9.02 -5.79 -22.06
N ALA A 99 9.35 -6.24 -20.84
CA ALA A 99 8.39 -6.58 -19.80
C ALA A 99 8.89 -6.23 -18.39
N ALA A 100 7.96 -6.17 -17.43
CA ALA A 100 8.22 -5.92 -16.01
C ALA A 100 7.50 -6.95 -15.14
N SER A 101 8.10 -7.25 -13.99
CA SER A 101 7.49 -8.05 -12.91
C SER A 101 6.29 -7.34 -12.26
N SER A 102 5.56 -8.03 -11.38
CA SER A 102 4.26 -7.53 -10.91
C SER A 102 4.32 -6.22 -10.12
N ASP A 103 5.47 -5.86 -9.55
CA ASP A 103 5.73 -4.61 -8.82
C ASP A 103 6.82 -3.74 -9.49
N GLY A 104 7.22 -4.09 -10.71
CA GLY A 104 8.32 -3.44 -11.42
C GLY A 104 9.71 -3.56 -10.77
N SER A 105 9.89 -4.40 -9.75
CA SER A 105 11.19 -4.57 -9.06
C SER A 105 12.26 -5.20 -9.96
N VAL A 106 11.84 -6.07 -10.88
CA VAL A 106 12.62 -6.63 -11.98
C VAL A 106 12.00 -6.22 -13.32
N ILE A 107 12.84 -5.75 -14.25
CA ILE A 107 12.50 -5.40 -15.65
C ILE A 107 13.36 -6.28 -16.56
N VAL A 108 12.86 -6.71 -17.72
CA VAL A 108 13.59 -7.60 -18.66
C VAL A 108 13.57 -7.11 -20.11
N GLY A 109 14.57 -7.52 -20.88
CA GLY A 109 14.70 -7.15 -22.29
C GLY A 109 16.02 -7.61 -22.93
N SER A 110 16.63 -6.75 -23.75
CA SER A 110 17.93 -7.01 -24.37
C SER A 110 18.82 -5.77 -24.43
N SER A 111 20.13 -5.97 -24.56
CA SER A 111 21.11 -4.91 -24.79
C SER A 111 22.26 -5.41 -25.66
N LEU A 112 22.73 -4.55 -26.59
CA LEU A 112 23.91 -4.83 -27.41
C LEU A 112 25.17 -4.58 -26.58
N ASP A 113 25.92 -5.64 -26.28
CA ASP A 113 27.22 -5.52 -25.64
C ASP A 113 28.25 -4.94 -26.62
N SER A 114 28.85 -3.81 -26.24
CA SER A 114 29.85 -3.11 -27.05
C SER A 114 31.21 -3.82 -27.13
N LEU A 115 31.47 -4.81 -26.25
CA LEU A 115 32.73 -5.55 -26.20
C LEU A 115 32.71 -6.80 -27.08
N SER A 116 31.64 -7.60 -27.02
CA SER A 116 31.46 -8.80 -27.85
C SER A 116 30.72 -8.55 -29.16
N GLY A 117 29.97 -7.45 -29.29
CA GLY A 117 29.08 -7.18 -30.42
C GLY A 117 27.81 -8.03 -30.45
N LYS A 118 27.53 -8.82 -29.41
CA LYS A 118 26.34 -9.68 -29.30
C LYS A 118 25.15 -8.91 -28.72
N GLN A 119 23.95 -9.25 -29.18
CA GLN A 119 22.71 -8.82 -28.51
C GLN A 119 22.41 -9.81 -27.38
N THR A 120 22.48 -9.32 -26.15
CA THR A 120 22.42 -10.11 -24.92
C THR A 120 21.06 -9.90 -24.25
N ALA A 121 20.42 -10.97 -23.80
CA ALA A 121 19.25 -10.87 -22.93
C ALA A 121 19.69 -10.30 -21.57
N VAL A 122 18.91 -9.38 -21.00
CA VAL A 122 19.27 -8.71 -19.74
C VAL A 122 18.06 -8.55 -18.83
N SER A 123 18.32 -8.44 -17.54
CA SER A 123 17.39 -7.87 -16.57
C SER A 123 17.95 -6.61 -15.92
N TRP A 124 17.07 -5.81 -15.34
CA TRP A 124 17.40 -4.69 -14.47
C TRP A 124 16.67 -4.84 -13.15
N ASP A 125 17.34 -4.48 -12.06
CA ASP A 125 16.79 -4.49 -10.70
C ASP A 125 17.27 -3.26 -9.90
N GLY A 126 17.02 -3.27 -8.59
CA GLY A 126 17.49 -2.22 -7.67
C GLY A 126 19.02 -2.09 -7.55
N THR A 127 19.81 -3.03 -8.06
CA THR A 127 21.28 -3.06 -7.99
C THR A 127 21.95 -2.65 -9.31
N GLY A 128 21.39 -3.01 -10.47
CA GLY A 128 21.99 -2.66 -11.76
C GLY A 128 21.34 -3.34 -12.97
N ILE A 129 22.18 -3.63 -13.98
CA ILE A 129 21.86 -4.45 -15.16
C ILE A 129 22.60 -5.78 -15.04
N HIS A 130 21.91 -6.88 -15.29
CA HIS A 130 22.46 -8.23 -15.24
C HIS A 130 22.38 -8.87 -16.63
N ALA A 131 23.48 -9.42 -17.11
CA ALA A 131 23.55 -10.13 -18.39
C ALA A 131 23.21 -11.61 -18.22
N MET A 132 22.36 -12.13 -19.12
CA MET A 132 21.94 -13.52 -19.13
C MET A 132 22.87 -14.40 -19.97
N ASN A 133 22.95 -15.70 -19.66
CA ASN A 133 23.78 -16.64 -20.43
C ASN A 133 23.15 -16.95 -21.81
N PHE A 134 24.00 -17.14 -22.83
CA PHE A 134 23.60 -17.58 -24.18
C PHE A 134 23.40 -19.10 -24.26
N LEU A 135 22.49 -19.57 -25.13
CA LEU A 135 22.28 -21.00 -25.35
C LEU A 135 23.47 -21.59 -26.11
N ASN A 136 24.19 -22.53 -25.48
CA ASN A 136 25.34 -23.21 -26.06
C ASN A 136 26.43 -22.29 -26.67
N ASN A 137 26.60 -21.09 -26.11
CA ASN A 137 27.50 -20.01 -26.59
C ASN A 137 27.06 -19.26 -27.87
N GLY A 138 25.76 -19.29 -28.19
CA GLY A 138 25.11 -18.49 -29.23
C GLY A 138 25.43 -16.99 -29.23
N SER A 139 25.07 -16.31 -30.30
CA SER A 139 25.35 -14.91 -30.62
C SER A 139 24.24 -13.91 -30.28
N TYR A 140 23.03 -14.38 -29.99
CA TYR A 140 21.81 -13.60 -29.83
C TYR A 140 20.95 -14.13 -28.68
N ALA A 141 20.44 -13.22 -27.85
CA ALA A 141 19.41 -13.52 -26.87
C ALA A 141 18.52 -12.29 -26.60
N GLU A 142 17.23 -12.51 -26.42
CA GLU A 142 16.25 -11.51 -26.00
C GLU A 142 15.32 -12.08 -24.92
N ALA A 143 15.20 -11.37 -23.79
CA ALA A 143 14.15 -11.64 -22.80
C ALA A 143 12.87 -10.85 -23.15
N LEU A 144 11.71 -11.50 -23.00
CA LEU A 144 10.43 -11.03 -23.51
C LEU A 144 9.33 -11.02 -22.44
N GLY A 145 9.32 -12.01 -21.54
CA GLY A 145 8.39 -12.10 -20.41
C GLY A 145 9.11 -12.36 -19.08
N VAL A 146 8.45 -12.06 -17.96
CA VAL A 146 8.98 -12.28 -16.61
C VAL A 146 7.85 -12.59 -15.63
N SER A 147 8.09 -13.49 -14.66
CA SER A 147 7.13 -13.86 -13.61
C SER A 147 6.85 -12.70 -12.65
N ALA A 148 5.79 -12.82 -11.84
CA ALA A 148 5.35 -11.74 -10.95
C ALA A 148 6.36 -11.40 -9.85
N ASP A 149 7.22 -12.35 -9.49
CA ASP A 149 8.30 -12.24 -8.50
C ASP A 149 9.69 -11.99 -9.13
N GLY A 150 9.80 -11.99 -10.47
CA GLY A 150 11.07 -11.85 -11.18
C GLY A 150 11.99 -13.08 -11.18
N SER A 151 11.57 -14.23 -10.65
CA SER A 151 12.43 -15.42 -10.54
C SER A 151 12.58 -16.22 -11.83
N VAL A 152 11.58 -16.18 -12.72
CA VAL A 152 11.56 -16.83 -14.04
C VAL A 152 11.42 -15.78 -15.14
N ILE A 153 12.34 -15.80 -16.10
CA ILE A 153 12.37 -14.92 -17.26
C ILE A 153 12.24 -15.79 -18.51
N ALA A 154 11.43 -15.40 -19.48
CA ALA A 154 11.17 -16.15 -20.70
C ALA A 154 11.55 -15.36 -21.95
N GLY A 155 12.00 -16.03 -23.01
CA GLY A 155 12.36 -15.38 -24.27
C GLY A 155 12.91 -16.33 -25.33
N SER A 156 13.82 -15.84 -26.16
CA SER A 156 14.46 -16.58 -27.25
C SER A 156 15.96 -16.33 -27.32
N ALA A 157 16.72 -17.36 -27.69
CA ALA A 157 18.15 -17.27 -27.96
C ALA A 157 18.54 -18.19 -29.14
N ASP A 158 19.61 -17.87 -29.86
CA ASP A 158 20.16 -18.77 -30.87
C ASP A 158 20.90 -19.94 -30.21
N ASP A 159 20.58 -21.17 -30.62
CA ASP A 159 21.33 -22.34 -30.16
C ASP A 159 22.67 -22.43 -30.88
N GLY A 160 23.77 -22.17 -30.16
CA GLY A 160 25.13 -22.27 -30.67
C GLY A 160 25.56 -23.64 -31.24
N LEU A 161 24.77 -24.71 -31.05
CA LEU A 161 25.00 -26.02 -31.69
C LEU A 161 24.28 -26.21 -33.03
N THR A 162 23.13 -25.55 -33.25
CA THR A 162 22.27 -25.80 -34.42
C THR A 162 22.07 -24.56 -35.31
N GLY A 163 22.24 -23.36 -34.77
CA GLY A 163 21.95 -22.08 -35.44
C GLY A 163 20.47 -21.70 -35.42
N ASN A 164 19.64 -22.38 -34.63
CA ASN A 164 18.19 -22.19 -34.58
C ASN A 164 17.76 -21.27 -33.43
N ASP A 165 16.82 -20.36 -33.69
CA ASP A 165 16.11 -19.60 -32.66
C ASP A 165 15.31 -20.55 -31.77
N THR A 166 15.61 -20.58 -30.47
CA THR A 166 15.04 -21.53 -29.51
C THR A 166 14.36 -20.80 -28.36
N ALA A 167 13.18 -21.27 -27.97
CA ALA A 167 12.45 -20.79 -26.79
C ALA A 167 13.20 -21.21 -25.52
N VAL A 168 13.43 -20.25 -24.63
CA VAL A 168 14.29 -20.42 -23.45
C VAL A 168 13.70 -19.74 -22.22
N THR A 169 14.10 -20.23 -21.05
CA THR A 169 13.96 -19.51 -19.78
C THR A 169 15.32 -19.22 -19.17
N TRP A 170 15.38 -18.14 -18.39
CA TRP A 170 16.46 -17.84 -17.46
C TRP A 170 15.92 -17.76 -16.04
N ASN A 171 16.73 -18.15 -15.06
CA ASN A 171 16.47 -17.83 -13.66
C ASN A 171 17.12 -16.50 -13.26
N SER A 172 16.87 -16.04 -12.03
CA SER A 172 17.48 -14.81 -11.48
C SER A 172 19.02 -14.79 -11.37
N ALA A 173 19.69 -15.94 -11.55
CA ALA A 173 21.16 -16.04 -11.64
C ALA A 173 21.66 -16.06 -13.11
N GLY A 174 20.77 -15.86 -14.08
CA GLY A 174 21.08 -15.87 -15.51
C GLY A 174 21.31 -17.25 -16.12
N ASN A 175 21.05 -18.34 -15.40
CA ASN A 175 21.20 -19.70 -15.93
C ASN A 175 20.09 -19.99 -16.95
N ILE A 176 20.48 -20.29 -18.19
CA ILE A 176 19.58 -20.56 -19.30
C ILE A 176 19.11 -22.02 -19.34
N THR A 177 17.85 -22.26 -19.72
CA THR A 177 17.26 -23.57 -19.99
C THR A 177 16.52 -23.53 -21.33
N SER A 178 16.71 -24.55 -22.17
CA SER A 178 15.96 -24.69 -23.43
C SER A 178 14.60 -25.36 -23.19
N LEU A 179 13.56 -24.82 -23.81
CA LEU A 179 12.20 -25.37 -23.82
C LEU A 179 11.93 -26.26 -25.05
N GLY A 180 12.86 -26.28 -26.02
CA GLY A 180 12.79 -27.13 -27.21
C GLY A 180 11.74 -26.72 -28.25
N HIS A 181 11.40 -27.67 -29.11
CA HIS A 181 10.69 -27.47 -30.37
C HIS A 181 9.41 -28.33 -30.47
N LEU A 182 8.50 -27.94 -31.37
CA LEU A 182 7.24 -28.65 -31.63
C LEU A 182 7.38 -29.55 -32.87
N SER A 183 7.09 -30.85 -32.72
CA SER A 183 6.94 -31.81 -33.83
C SER A 183 8.03 -31.70 -34.92
N ASP A 184 9.29 -31.82 -34.51
CA ASP A 184 10.50 -31.73 -35.35
C ASP A 184 10.68 -30.41 -36.13
N GLY A 185 9.98 -29.34 -35.76
CA GLY A 185 10.19 -27.98 -36.26
C GLY A 185 11.53 -27.38 -35.82
N VAL A 186 12.03 -26.39 -36.57
CA VAL A 186 13.40 -25.87 -36.42
C VAL A 186 13.52 -24.50 -35.74
N TYR A 187 12.43 -23.94 -35.21
CA TYR A 187 12.51 -22.76 -34.33
C TYR A 187 11.35 -22.67 -33.33
N SER A 188 11.60 -22.00 -32.21
CA SER A 188 10.61 -21.68 -31.19
C SER A 188 10.92 -20.35 -30.48
N PHE A 189 9.87 -19.67 -30.01
CA PHE A 189 9.96 -18.40 -29.29
C PHE A 189 9.01 -18.41 -28.10
N ALA A 190 9.52 -18.12 -26.90
CA ALA A 190 8.68 -17.77 -25.76
C ALA A 190 8.45 -16.26 -25.74
N LEU A 191 7.20 -15.82 -25.64
CA LEU A 191 6.81 -14.40 -25.67
C LEU A 191 6.27 -13.90 -24.32
N GLY A 192 5.73 -14.80 -23.48
CA GLY A 192 5.18 -14.48 -22.17
C GLY A 192 5.29 -15.66 -21.19
N VAL A 193 5.00 -15.40 -19.92
CA VAL A 193 5.03 -16.39 -18.83
C VAL A 193 3.95 -16.05 -17.79
N SER A 194 3.40 -17.07 -17.13
CA SER A 194 2.47 -16.90 -16.01
C SER A 194 3.11 -16.21 -14.80
N ALA A 195 2.28 -15.62 -13.94
CA ALA A 195 2.75 -14.92 -12.75
C ALA A 195 3.54 -15.84 -11.79
N ASP A 196 3.16 -17.12 -11.71
CA ASP A 196 3.81 -18.15 -10.91
C ASP A 196 5.05 -18.80 -11.57
N GLY A 197 5.40 -18.41 -12.80
CA GLY A 197 6.54 -18.95 -13.54
C GLY A 197 6.36 -20.37 -14.11
N GLN A 198 5.23 -21.05 -13.87
CA GLN A 198 5.05 -22.46 -14.27
C GLN A 198 4.68 -22.64 -15.75
N VAL A 199 4.04 -21.66 -16.39
CA VAL A 199 3.52 -21.77 -17.77
C VAL A 199 4.14 -20.69 -18.64
N VAL A 200 5.04 -21.10 -19.52
CA VAL A 200 5.62 -20.24 -20.56
C VAL A 200 4.77 -20.36 -21.84
N VAL A 201 4.54 -19.25 -22.55
CA VAL A 201 3.72 -19.21 -23.77
C VAL A 201 4.41 -18.48 -24.91
N GLY A 202 4.09 -18.85 -26.14
CA GLY A 202 4.62 -18.23 -27.34
C GLY A 202 4.21 -18.97 -28.61
N TYR A 203 5.18 -19.27 -29.46
CA TYR A 203 4.94 -20.06 -30.68
C TYR A 203 6.14 -20.90 -31.08
N ALA A 204 5.89 -21.95 -31.84
CA ALA A 204 6.90 -22.82 -32.42
C ALA A 204 6.49 -23.26 -33.82
N GLN A 205 7.46 -23.52 -34.70
CA GLN A 205 7.18 -24.09 -36.00
C GLN A 205 6.63 -25.51 -35.83
N ASN A 206 5.53 -25.84 -36.51
CA ASN A 206 5.07 -27.22 -36.64
C ASN A 206 5.79 -27.89 -37.82
N GLY A 207 6.79 -28.71 -37.55
CA GLY A 207 7.58 -29.40 -38.59
C GLY A 207 6.76 -30.31 -39.51
N ALA A 208 5.57 -30.76 -39.08
CA ALA A 208 4.68 -31.61 -39.89
C ALA A 208 3.73 -30.82 -40.82
N LEU A 209 3.47 -29.54 -40.56
CA LEU A 209 2.50 -28.71 -41.31
C LEU A 209 3.05 -27.40 -41.88
N GLY A 210 4.23 -26.95 -41.45
CA GLY A 210 4.95 -25.82 -42.05
C GLY A 210 4.53 -24.41 -41.60
N GLY A 211 3.71 -24.29 -40.56
CA GLY A 211 3.25 -23.01 -40.00
C GLY A 211 3.57 -22.84 -38.50
N ASP A 212 3.41 -21.61 -38.00
CA ASP A 212 3.52 -21.28 -36.58
C ASP A 212 2.32 -21.82 -35.80
N MET A 213 2.56 -22.52 -34.69
CA MET A 213 1.52 -22.87 -33.73
C MET A 213 1.73 -22.13 -32.41
N ALA A 214 0.66 -21.56 -31.88
CA ALA A 214 0.59 -21.09 -30.50
C ALA A 214 0.95 -22.26 -29.59
N THR A 215 1.96 -22.05 -28.74
CA THR A 215 2.60 -23.12 -27.98
C THR A 215 2.72 -22.70 -26.52
N ARG A 216 2.54 -23.66 -25.61
CA ARG A 216 2.90 -23.52 -24.19
C ARG A 216 3.90 -24.58 -23.77
N TRP A 217 4.65 -24.25 -22.73
CA TRP A 217 5.55 -25.15 -22.02
C TRP A 217 5.22 -25.08 -20.53
N VAL A 218 4.88 -26.22 -19.93
CA VAL A 218 4.45 -26.30 -18.52
C VAL A 218 5.56 -26.95 -17.71
N ASN A 219 6.06 -26.27 -16.68
CA ASN A 219 7.12 -26.76 -15.78
C ASN A 219 8.37 -27.30 -16.51
N GLY A 220 8.75 -26.67 -17.63
CA GLY A 220 9.90 -27.07 -18.45
C GLY A 220 9.69 -28.35 -19.28
N ALA A 221 8.46 -28.86 -19.38
CA ALA A 221 8.11 -29.95 -20.28
C ALA A 221 8.19 -29.54 -21.77
N SER A 222 8.10 -30.54 -22.66
CA SER A 222 8.11 -30.35 -24.12
C SER A 222 7.00 -29.42 -24.64
N ALA A 223 7.22 -28.85 -25.82
CA ALA A 223 6.28 -27.94 -26.49
C ALA A 223 4.88 -28.56 -26.71
N GLU A 224 3.85 -27.94 -26.16
CA GLU A 224 2.45 -28.31 -26.38
C GLU A 224 1.71 -27.26 -27.21
N THR A 225 1.19 -27.66 -28.38
CA THR A 225 0.36 -26.79 -29.22
C THR A 225 -1.00 -26.49 -28.58
N LEU A 226 -1.49 -25.26 -28.79
CA LEU A 226 -2.82 -24.80 -28.38
C LEU A 226 -3.88 -24.98 -29.50
N GLY A 227 -3.46 -25.39 -30.70
CA GLY A 227 -4.29 -25.48 -31.90
C GLY A 227 -4.39 -24.18 -32.69
N THR A 228 -5.37 -24.09 -33.59
CA THR A 228 -5.70 -22.91 -34.40
C THR A 228 -7.17 -22.52 -34.22
N LEU A 229 -7.55 -21.33 -34.71
CA LEU A 229 -8.96 -20.95 -34.84
C LEU A 229 -9.62 -21.71 -36.00
N VAL A 230 -10.96 -21.76 -35.99
CA VAL A 230 -11.72 -22.48 -37.02
C VAL A 230 -11.47 -21.87 -38.40
N GLY A 231 -10.96 -22.70 -39.33
CA GLY A 231 -10.57 -22.28 -40.68
C GLY A 231 -9.12 -21.80 -40.81
N GLY A 232 -8.40 -21.63 -39.70
CA GLY A 232 -7.02 -21.16 -39.69
C GLY A 232 -5.97 -22.28 -39.67
N ILE A 233 -4.77 -21.94 -40.16
CA ILE A 233 -3.60 -22.82 -40.25
C ILE A 233 -2.42 -22.36 -39.39
N GLY A 234 -2.48 -21.18 -38.77
CA GLY A 234 -1.46 -20.63 -37.87
C GLY A 234 -2.03 -20.03 -36.60
N SER A 235 -1.18 -19.89 -35.59
CA SER A 235 -1.49 -19.20 -34.34
C SER A 235 -0.21 -18.81 -33.59
N ARG A 236 -0.29 -17.78 -32.73
CA ARG A 236 0.79 -17.38 -31.82
C ARG A 236 0.20 -16.94 -30.48
N ALA A 237 0.65 -17.54 -29.37
CA ALA A 237 0.31 -17.04 -28.03
C ALA A 237 1.20 -15.85 -27.66
N LYS A 238 0.67 -14.92 -26.86
CA LYS A 238 1.35 -13.68 -26.44
C LYS A 238 1.45 -13.56 -24.93
N ALA A 239 0.34 -13.76 -24.21
CA ALA A 239 0.28 -13.58 -22.76
C ALA A 239 -0.55 -14.68 -22.09
N ALA A 240 -0.33 -14.88 -20.79
CA ALA A 240 -0.98 -15.91 -19.97
C ALA A 240 -1.53 -15.30 -18.67
N SER A 241 -2.57 -15.91 -18.10
CA SER A 241 -3.07 -15.59 -16.76
C SER A 241 -2.04 -15.94 -15.67
N ALA A 242 -2.30 -15.54 -14.42
CA ALA A 242 -1.36 -15.71 -13.31
C ALA A 242 -0.99 -17.18 -13.02
N ASP A 243 -1.91 -18.08 -13.33
CA ASP A 243 -1.86 -19.54 -13.21
C ASP A 243 -1.68 -20.26 -14.56
N GLY A 244 -1.58 -19.51 -15.67
CA GLY A 244 -1.52 -20.04 -17.03
C GLY A 244 -2.77 -20.78 -17.54
N THR A 245 -3.91 -20.73 -16.83
CA THR A 245 -5.15 -21.41 -17.26
C THR A 245 -5.82 -20.76 -18.47
N TYR A 246 -5.62 -19.46 -18.65
CA TYR A 246 -6.04 -18.69 -19.82
C TYR A 246 -4.82 -18.16 -20.58
N ILE A 247 -4.85 -18.30 -21.91
CA ILE A 247 -3.77 -17.84 -22.80
C ILE A 247 -4.38 -16.98 -23.91
N ALA A 248 -3.86 -15.78 -24.12
CA ALA A 248 -4.28 -14.86 -25.17
C ALA A 248 -3.24 -14.75 -26.29
N GLY A 249 -3.69 -14.44 -27.50
CA GLY A 249 -2.82 -14.24 -28.66
C GLY A 249 -3.58 -13.93 -29.94
N THR A 250 -2.99 -14.30 -31.08
CA THR A 250 -3.53 -14.04 -32.43
C THR A 250 -3.38 -15.28 -33.32
N GLY A 251 -4.37 -15.56 -34.16
CA GLY A 251 -4.27 -16.56 -35.23
C GLY A 251 -5.10 -16.16 -36.44
N ASP A 252 -4.87 -16.78 -37.59
CA ASP A 252 -5.78 -16.68 -38.72
C ASP A 252 -7.04 -17.54 -38.49
N SER A 253 -8.16 -17.15 -39.08
CA SER A 253 -9.46 -17.79 -38.95
C SER A 253 -10.29 -17.66 -40.22
N SER A 254 -11.49 -18.26 -40.26
CA SER A 254 -12.47 -18.02 -41.31
C SER A 254 -13.07 -16.60 -41.31
N VAL A 255 -12.75 -15.77 -40.30
CA VAL A 255 -13.25 -14.39 -40.13
C VAL A 255 -12.18 -13.36 -40.48
N SER A 256 -10.90 -13.60 -40.15
CA SER A 256 -9.79 -12.71 -40.50
C SER A 256 -8.46 -13.45 -40.67
N ALA A 257 -7.53 -12.85 -41.43
CA ALA A 257 -6.13 -13.27 -41.45
C ALA A 257 -5.38 -12.96 -40.14
N ALA A 258 -5.96 -12.17 -39.23
CA ALA A 258 -5.52 -11.98 -37.86
C ALA A 258 -6.73 -11.71 -36.97
N GLU A 259 -7.09 -12.69 -36.14
CA GLU A 259 -8.11 -12.58 -35.11
C GLU A 259 -7.49 -12.86 -33.72
N ALA A 260 -7.81 -12.01 -32.75
CA ALA A 260 -7.45 -12.19 -31.35
C ALA A 260 -8.17 -13.41 -30.78
N PHE A 261 -7.47 -14.24 -30.00
CA PHE A 261 -8.07 -15.38 -29.32
C PHE A 261 -7.85 -15.34 -27.80
N ILE A 262 -8.74 -16.05 -27.09
CA ILE A 262 -8.47 -16.60 -25.76
C ILE A 262 -8.57 -18.13 -25.84
N TRP A 263 -7.64 -18.82 -25.18
CA TRP A 263 -7.57 -20.26 -25.06
C TRP A 263 -7.69 -20.67 -23.60
N SER A 264 -8.37 -21.79 -23.33
CA SER A 264 -8.28 -22.53 -22.08
C SER A 264 -8.29 -24.03 -22.37
N GLN A 265 -7.76 -24.85 -21.46
CA GLN A 265 -7.73 -26.31 -21.63
C GLN A 265 -9.14 -26.93 -21.73
N ALA A 266 -10.15 -26.29 -21.12
CA ALA A 266 -11.54 -26.76 -21.14
C ALA A 266 -12.30 -26.38 -22.43
N SER A 267 -11.92 -25.26 -23.08
CA SER A 267 -12.64 -24.70 -24.24
C SER A 267 -11.92 -24.90 -25.57
N GLY A 268 -10.60 -25.15 -25.55
CA GLY A 268 -9.75 -24.92 -26.71
C GLY A 268 -9.63 -23.42 -27.05
N MET A 269 -9.17 -23.13 -28.27
CA MET A 269 -8.98 -21.78 -28.77
C MET A 269 -10.31 -21.17 -29.23
N LYS A 270 -10.64 -19.97 -28.74
CA LYS A 270 -11.85 -19.23 -29.09
C LYS A 270 -11.49 -17.82 -29.58
N GLY A 271 -11.98 -17.47 -30.76
CA GLY A 271 -11.86 -16.12 -31.32
C GLY A 271 -12.64 -15.09 -30.51
N LEU A 272 -12.08 -13.89 -30.38
CA LEU A 272 -12.69 -12.75 -29.69
C LEU A 272 -13.48 -11.84 -30.65
N GLY A 273 -13.46 -12.13 -31.96
CA GLY A 273 -14.05 -11.31 -33.00
C GLY A 273 -13.21 -10.08 -33.38
N LEU A 274 -13.86 -9.14 -34.05
CA LEU A 274 -13.30 -7.88 -34.54
C LEU A 274 -14.07 -6.71 -33.92
N LEU A 275 -13.53 -5.49 -34.02
CA LEU A 275 -14.32 -4.28 -33.82
C LEU A 275 -15.33 -4.10 -34.97
N THR A 276 -16.39 -3.32 -34.72
CA THR A 276 -17.37 -2.96 -35.74
C THR A 276 -16.69 -2.30 -36.94
N ASP A 277 -16.99 -2.81 -38.14
CA ASP A 277 -16.39 -2.42 -39.42
C ASP A 277 -14.84 -2.53 -39.50
N GLY A 278 -14.22 -3.27 -38.58
CA GLY A 278 -12.81 -3.66 -38.62
C GLY A 278 -12.55 -4.90 -39.49
N SER A 279 -11.27 -5.16 -39.75
CA SER A 279 -10.74 -6.29 -40.53
C SER A 279 -9.77 -7.18 -39.74
N LEU A 280 -9.17 -6.71 -38.64
CA LEU A 280 -8.19 -7.43 -37.84
C LEU A 280 -8.37 -7.23 -36.33
N SER A 281 -7.93 -8.22 -35.55
CA SER A 281 -7.67 -8.08 -34.12
C SER A 281 -6.48 -8.97 -33.71
N GLY A 282 -5.75 -8.58 -32.67
CA GLY A 282 -4.66 -9.37 -32.12
C GLY A 282 -4.38 -9.01 -30.67
N ALA A 283 -4.45 -10.00 -29.77
CA ALA A 283 -4.24 -9.78 -28.35
C ALA A 283 -2.74 -9.74 -28.01
N GLU A 284 -2.34 -8.78 -27.17
CA GLU A 284 -0.97 -8.62 -26.66
C GLU A 284 -0.88 -8.87 -25.15
N GLY A 285 -1.95 -8.59 -24.38
CA GLY A 285 -1.97 -8.75 -22.93
C GLY A 285 -3.28 -9.35 -22.38
N ILE A 286 -3.21 -9.95 -21.19
CA ILE A 286 -4.34 -10.54 -20.45
C ILE A 286 -4.21 -10.25 -18.95
N SER A 287 -5.33 -10.04 -18.25
CA SER A 287 -5.35 -9.86 -16.79
C SER A 287 -4.99 -11.15 -16.04
N ALA A 288 -4.58 -11.03 -14.77
CA ALA A 288 -4.13 -12.16 -13.95
C ALA A 288 -5.19 -13.26 -13.78
N ASN A 289 -6.48 -12.90 -13.85
CA ASN A 289 -7.61 -13.80 -13.76
C ASN A 289 -8.23 -14.21 -15.11
N GLY A 290 -7.65 -13.79 -16.25
CA GLY A 290 -8.17 -14.09 -17.58
C GLY A 290 -9.43 -13.32 -18.01
N ALA A 291 -9.95 -12.39 -17.19
CA ALA A 291 -11.21 -11.69 -17.45
C ALA A 291 -11.13 -10.60 -18.53
N VAL A 292 -9.95 -9.97 -18.67
CA VAL A 292 -9.70 -8.84 -19.57
C VAL A 292 -8.59 -9.22 -20.53
N VAL A 293 -8.84 -9.05 -21.83
CA VAL A 293 -7.82 -9.18 -22.89
C VAL A 293 -7.64 -7.82 -23.56
N VAL A 294 -6.41 -7.43 -23.86
CA VAL A 294 -6.10 -6.18 -24.56
C VAL A 294 -5.18 -6.42 -25.75
N GLY A 295 -5.22 -5.53 -26.73
CA GLY A 295 -4.35 -5.63 -27.89
C GLY A 295 -4.56 -4.53 -28.93
N VAL A 296 -4.33 -4.88 -30.19
CA VAL A 296 -4.55 -4.04 -31.37
C VAL A 296 -5.71 -4.58 -32.21
N ALA A 297 -6.50 -3.67 -32.77
CA ALA A 297 -7.52 -3.95 -33.78
C ALA A 297 -7.51 -2.80 -34.80
N ASP A 298 -8.37 -2.86 -35.80
CA ASP A 298 -8.67 -1.73 -36.68
C ASP A 298 -10.18 -1.45 -36.73
N THR A 299 -10.52 -0.36 -37.40
CA THR A 299 -11.89 0.09 -37.69
C THR A 299 -11.98 0.57 -39.15
N ALA A 300 -13.18 0.90 -39.61
CA ALA A 300 -13.47 1.28 -41.00
C ALA A 300 -12.40 2.16 -41.66
N GLY A 301 -11.81 1.66 -42.75
CA GLY A 301 -10.69 2.32 -43.43
C GLY A 301 -9.29 1.94 -42.92
N ASN A 302 -9.19 0.82 -42.18
CA ASN A 302 -7.97 0.30 -41.58
C ASN A 302 -7.36 1.24 -40.52
N VAL A 303 -8.21 1.99 -39.80
CA VAL A 303 -7.78 2.89 -38.73
C VAL A 303 -7.47 2.06 -37.49
N VAL A 304 -6.17 1.87 -37.25
CA VAL A 304 -5.61 1.08 -36.14
C VAL A 304 -5.99 1.70 -34.78
N THR A 305 -6.46 0.88 -33.85
CA THR A 305 -6.81 1.30 -32.49
C THR A 305 -6.57 0.20 -31.47
N GLY A 306 -6.25 0.57 -30.23
CA GLY A 306 -6.20 -0.38 -29.12
C GLY A 306 -7.61 -0.87 -28.78
N PHE A 307 -7.73 -2.15 -28.43
CA PHE A 307 -8.96 -2.72 -27.88
C PHE A 307 -8.79 -3.17 -26.42
N ARG A 308 -9.92 -3.18 -25.70
CA ARG A 308 -10.12 -3.96 -24.47
C ARG A 308 -11.32 -4.87 -24.69
N TRP A 309 -11.17 -6.14 -24.35
CA TRP A 309 -12.20 -7.16 -24.46
C TRP A 309 -12.58 -7.67 -23.07
N THR A 310 -13.87 -7.89 -22.85
CA THR A 310 -14.39 -8.69 -21.73
C THR A 310 -15.47 -9.64 -22.23
N ALA A 311 -15.76 -10.69 -21.45
CA ALA A 311 -16.83 -11.62 -21.78
C ALA A 311 -18.25 -11.02 -21.68
N GLU A 312 -18.41 -9.88 -21.00
CA GLU A 312 -19.69 -9.17 -20.84
C GLU A 312 -19.91 -8.14 -21.96
N THR A 313 -18.89 -7.32 -22.24
CA THR A 313 -18.98 -6.20 -23.21
C THR A 313 -18.52 -6.55 -24.63
N GLY A 314 -17.89 -7.71 -24.83
CA GLY A 314 -17.26 -8.06 -26.10
C GLY A 314 -15.99 -7.25 -26.36
N MET A 315 -15.64 -7.04 -27.64
CA MET A 315 -14.48 -6.23 -28.03
C MET A 315 -14.88 -4.75 -28.14
N GLN A 316 -14.18 -3.88 -27.43
CA GLN A 316 -14.42 -2.43 -27.41
C GLN A 316 -13.12 -1.69 -27.74
N SER A 317 -13.19 -0.56 -28.45
CA SER A 317 -12.03 0.32 -28.56
C SER A 317 -11.70 0.92 -27.19
N LEU A 318 -10.43 1.28 -26.95
CA LEU A 318 -10.06 1.91 -25.67
C LEU A 318 -10.85 3.20 -25.41
N VAL A 319 -11.17 3.97 -26.45
CA VAL A 319 -11.99 5.19 -26.30
C VAL A 319 -13.41 4.85 -25.84
N GLN A 320 -14.05 3.82 -26.41
CA GLN A 320 -15.37 3.38 -25.96
C GLN A 320 -15.34 2.87 -24.51
N TRP A 321 -14.36 2.03 -24.16
CA TRP A 321 -14.20 1.53 -22.78
C TRP A 321 -14.02 2.68 -21.76
N LEU A 322 -13.21 3.70 -22.10
CA LEU A 322 -13.03 4.88 -21.26
C LEU A 322 -14.35 5.67 -21.11
N GLN A 323 -15.12 5.80 -22.19
CA GLN A 323 -16.43 6.49 -22.18
C GLN A 323 -17.54 5.72 -21.45
N ASP A 324 -17.49 4.39 -21.45
CA ASP A 324 -18.40 3.55 -20.65
C ASP A 324 -18.09 3.62 -19.14
N ASN A 325 -16.83 3.93 -18.77
CA ASN A 325 -16.39 4.08 -17.38
C ASN A 325 -16.45 5.54 -16.88
N ASP A 326 -16.45 6.52 -17.78
CA ASP A 326 -16.72 7.93 -17.51
C ASP A 326 -17.37 8.57 -18.76
N PRO A 327 -18.70 8.75 -18.79
CA PRO A 327 -19.40 9.38 -19.92
C PRO A 327 -19.06 10.85 -20.18
N SER A 328 -18.25 11.49 -19.32
CA SER A 328 -17.70 12.83 -19.57
C SER A 328 -16.35 12.79 -20.31
N TYR A 329 -15.72 11.62 -20.43
CA TYR A 329 -14.44 11.47 -21.09
C TYR A 329 -14.51 11.80 -22.59
N THR A 330 -13.66 12.74 -23.01
CA THR A 330 -13.45 13.07 -24.42
C THR A 330 -11.96 13.04 -24.72
N LEU A 331 -11.54 12.13 -25.61
CA LEU A 331 -10.19 12.16 -26.16
C LEU A 331 -10.05 13.44 -27.02
N LEU A 332 -8.99 14.22 -26.78
CA LEU A 332 -8.81 15.51 -27.45
C LEU A 332 -8.68 15.34 -28.98
N PRO A 333 -9.25 16.27 -29.80
CA PRO A 333 -9.14 16.18 -31.26
C PRO A 333 -7.69 16.10 -31.75
N GLY A 334 -7.41 15.11 -32.60
CA GLY A 334 -6.05 14.83 -33.08
C GLY A 334 -5.21 13.91 -32.19
N ASN A 335 -5.78 13.41 -31.09
CA ASN A 335 -5.19 12.32 -30.29
C ASN A 335 -5.84 10.96 -30.65
N SER A 336 -5.08 9.88 -30.49
CA SER A 336 -5.51 8.50 -30.69
C SER A 336 -4.85 7.54 -29.69
N LEU A 337 -5.46 6.36 -29.52
CA LEU A 337 -4.95 5.26 -28.70
C LEU A 337 -4.83 4.04 -29.62
N ASP A 338 -3.62 3.79 -30.13
CA ASP A 338 -3.42 3.00 -31.35
C ASP A 338 -3.17 1.52 -31.06
N THR A 339 -2.56 1.18 -29.93
CA THR A 339 -2.31 -0.22 -29.53
C THR A 339 -2.23 -0.31 -28.01
N ALA A 340 -2.97 -1.25 -27.40
CA ALA A 340 -2.67 -1.73 -26.06
C ALA A 340 -1.63 -2.85 -26.15
N THR A 341 -0.57 -2.76 -25.35
CA THR A 341 0.54 -3.74 -25.34
C THR A 341 0.56 -4.58 -24.07
N ALA A 342 0.06 -4.06 -22.95
CA ALA A 342 -0.03 -4.77 -21.67
C ALA A 342 -1.22 -4.27 -20.85
N VAL A 343 -1.62 -5.05 -19.85
CA VAL A 343 -2.69 -4.74 -18.89
C VAL A 343 -2.27 -5.15 -17.49
N SER A 344 -2.72 -4.43 -16.47
CA SER A 344 -2.51 -4.80 -15.07
C SER A 344 -3.21 -6.12 -14.69
N ALA A 345 -2.76 -6.71 -13.59
CA ALA A 345 -3.30 -7.95 -13.04
C ALA A 345 -4.81 -7.89 -12.78
N ASP A 346 -5.32 -6.72 -12.38
CA ASP A 346 -6.73 -6.47 -12.09
C ASP A 346 -7.58 -6.10 -13.33
N GLY A 347 -6.96 -5.87 -14.49
CA GLY A 347 -7.65 -5.54 -15.74
C GLY A 347 -8.10 -4.06 -15.88
N ASN A 348 -7.70 -3.18 -14.95
CA ASN A 348 -8.14 -1.78 -14.91
C ASN A 348 -7.15 -0.76 -15.49
N THR A 349 -5.86 -1.09 -15.55
CA THR A 349 -4.82 -0.24 -16.17
C THR A 349 -4.35 -0.87 -17.47
N VAL A 350 -4.41 -0.10 -18.56
CA VAL A 350 -3.96 -0.49 -19.90
C VAL A 350 -2.74 0.35 -20.27
N PHE A 351 -1.67 -0.33 -20.64
CA PHE A 351 -0.44 0.25 -21.16
C PHE A 351 -0.42 0.13 -22.68
N GLY A 352 0.08 1.14 -23.38
CA GLY A 352 0.05 1.12 -24.85
C GLY A 352 0.82 2.23 -25.51
N LYS A 353 0.63 2.37 -26.83
CA LYS A 353 1.18 3.43 -27.68
C LYS A 353 0.06 4.10 -28.48
N GLY A 354 0.12 5.42 -28.59
CA GLY A 354 -0.85 6.23 -29.34
C GLY A 354 -0.27 7.55 -29.83
N THR A 355 -0.91 8.18 -30.82
CA THR A 355 -0.60 9.55 -31.20
C THR A 355 -1.22 10.50 -30.17
N LEU A 356 -0.41 11.06 -29.25
CA LEU A 356 -0.89 11.99 -28.22
C LEU A 356 -0.18 13.34 -28.35
N ASN A 357 -0.97 14.42 -28.44
CA ASN A 357 -0.53 15.80 -28.65
C ASN A 357 0.35 15.94 -29.91
N GLY A 358 -0.07 15.29 -31.00
CA GLY A 358 0.61 15.33 -32.31
C GLY A 358 1.92 14.54 -32.37
N ARG A 359 2.14 13.56 -31.49
CA ARG A 359 3.33 12.67 -31.49
C ARG A 359 2.98 11.25 -31.07
N ASP A 360 3.51 10.26 -31.78
CA ASP A 360 3.60 8.88 -31.33
C ASP A 360 4.31 8.79 -29.97
N GLN A 361 3.64 8.27 -28.95
CA GLN A 361 4.26 8.01 -27.65
C GLN A 361 3.52 6.94 -26.84
N PRO A 362 4.16 6.38 -25.79
CA PRO A 362 3.47 5.55 -24.83
C PRO A 362 2.29 6.26 -24.17
N PHE A 363 1.35 5.49 -23.65
CA PHE A 363 0.31 5.97 -22.75
C PHE A 363 0.04 4.96 -21.63
N VAL A 364 -0.58 5.45 -20.54
CA VAL A 364 -1.19 4.64 -19.49
C VAL A 364 -2.64 5.11 -19.32
N ALA A 365 -3.60 4.23 -19.55
CA ALA A 365 -5.03 4.50 -19.43
C ALA A 365 -5.62 3.69 -18.27
N ARG A 366 -6.47 4.29 -17.43
CA ARG A 366 -6.99 3.65 -16.20
C ARG A 366 -8.48 3.85 -16.03
N SER A 367 -9.19 2.86 -15.48
CA SER A 367 -10.56 2.98 -14.98
C SER A 367 -10.65 2.61 -13.49
N TYR A 368 -11.35 3.40 -12.69
CA TYR A 368 -11.54 3.13 -11.25
C TYR A 368 -12.74 2.24 -10.93
N GLY A 369 -12.98 1.23 -11.79
CA GLY A 369 -14.09 0.30 -11.73
C GLY A 369 -13.79 -1.00 -10.97
N PRO A 370 -14.81 -1.84 -10.73
CA PRO A 370 -14.64 -3.16 -10.12
C PRO A 370 -13.84 -4.10 -11.01
N ILE A 371 -13.06 -4.99 -10.39
CA ILE A 371 -12.28 -6.03 -11.09
C ILE A 371 -13.22 -6.93 -11.88
N ALA A 372 -12.99 -7.03 -13.19
CA ALA A 372 -13.77 -7.91 -14.07
C ALA A 372 -13.56 -9.38 -13.70
N VAL A 373 -14.62 -10.19 -13.73
CA VAL A 373 -14.60 -11.62 -13.41
C VAL A 373 -14.57 -12.44 -14.70
N PRO A 374 -13.75 -13.49 -14.84
CA PRO A 374 -13.75 -14.32 -16.04
C PRO A 374 -15.09 -15.06 -16.14
N ALA A 375 -15.77 -14.92 -17.28
CA ALA A 375 -16.92 -15.80 -17.55
C ALA A 375 -16.41 -17.23 -17.74
N PRO A 376 -17.09 -18.25 -17.17
CA PRO A 376 -16.74 -19.63 -17.43
C PRO A 376 -16.88 -19.90 -18.93
N VAL A 377 -15.82 -20.39 -19.58
CA VAL A 377 -15.81 -20.63 -21.03
C VAL A 377 -16.51 -21.95 -21.35
N VAL A 378 -17.78 -22.03 -20.96
CA VAL A 378 -18.68 -23.13 -21.30
C VAL A 378 -18.93 -23.06 -22.80
N THR A 379 -18.54 -24.10 -23.53
CA THR A 379 -19.08 -24.32 -24.87
C THR A 379 -20.59 -24.53 -24.72
N PRO A 380 -21.46 -23.74 -25.39
CA PRO A 380 -22.89 -24.02 -25.37
C PRO A 380 -23.08 -25.46 -25.90
N PRO A 381 -23.88 -26.30 -25.22
CA PRO A 381 -23.96 -27.71 -25.56
C PRO A 381 -24.36 -27.85 -27.03
N VAL A 382 -23.64 -28.68 -27.78
CA VAL A 382 -23.91 -28.92 -29.20
C VAL A 382 -25.33 -29.48 -29.30
N VAL A 383 -26.27 -28.63 -29.70
CA VAL A 383 -27.65 -29.03 -29.99
C VAL A 383 -27.61 -29.79 -31.31
N THR A 384 -27.23 -31.06 -31.24
CA THR A 384 -27.50 -32.02 -32.30
C THR A 384 -29.02 -32.00 -32.54
N PRO A 385 -29.48 -31.64 -33.75
CA PRO A 385 -30.90 -31.74 -34.06
C PRO A 385 -31.36 -33.17 -33.78
N PRO A 386 -32.51 -33.38 -33.11
CA PRO A 386 -32.96 -34.72 -32.77
C PRO A 386 -33.05 -35.54 -34.05
N VAL A 387 -32.31 -36.66 -34.11
CA VAL A 387 -32.30 -37.55 -35.27
C VAL A 387 -33.69 -38.13 -35.40
N VAL A 388 -34.49 -37.59 -36.33
CA VAL A 388 -35.83 -38.08 -36.65
C VAL A 388 -35.69 -39.41 -37.38
N THR A 389 -35.51 -40.48 -36.63
CA THR A 389 -35.73 -41.84 -37.12
C THR A 389 -37.21 -41.96 -37.49
N PRO A 390 -37.56 -42.23 -38.77
CA PRO A 390 -38.95 -42.42 -39.15
C PRO A 390 -39.52 -43.64 -38.40
N PRO A 391 -40.79 -43.58 -37.96
CA PRO A 391 -41.36 -44.61 -37.10
C PRO A 391 -41.36 -45.98 -37.80
N VAL A 392 -40.69 -46.96 -37.20
CA VAL A 392 -40.66 -48.34 -37.67
C VAL A 392 -42.04 -48.97 -37.45
N VAL A 393 -42.82 -49.13 -38.52
CA VAL A 393 -44.13 -49.78 -38.48
C VAL A 393 -43.92 -51.29 -38.34
N THR A 394 -44.03 -51.80 -37.12
CA THR A 394 -44.11 -53.25 -36.86
C THR A 394 -45.53 -53.75 -37.12
N PRO A 395 -45.73 -54.80 -37.94
CA PRO A 395 -47.06 -55.39 -38.16
C PRO A 395 -47.55 -56.13 -36.88
N PRO A 396 -48.86 -56.21 -36.66
CA PRO A 396 -49.41 -56.78 -35.43
C PRO A 396 -49.17 -58.30 -35.33
N VAL A 397 -48.57 -58.73 -34.21
CA VAL A 397 -48.39 -60.15 -33.88
C VAL A 397 -49.69 -60.69 -33.28
N VAL A 398 -50.25 -61.72 -33.90
CA VAL A 398 -51.46 -62.42 -33.40
C VAL A 398 -51.04 -63.57 -32.50
N THR A 399 -51.44 -63.53 -31.23
CA THR A 399 -51.25 -64.65 -30.27
C THR A 399 -52.56 -65.43 -30.07
N PRO A 400 -52.55 -66.77 -30.21
CA PRO A 400 -53.73 -67.60 -29.94
C PRO A 400 -54.00 -67.75 -28.43
N PRO A 401 -55.25 -68.03 -28.02
CA PRO A 401 -55.64 -68.04 -26.61
C PRO A 401 -55.15 -69.28 -25.86
N VAL A 402 -54.74 -69.10 -24.60
CA VAL A 402 -54.42 -70.17 -23.65
C VAL A 402 -55.53 -70.26 -22.60
N VAL A 403 -55.96 -71.49 -22.28
CA VAL A 403 -57.02 -71.78 -21.31
C VAL A 403 -56.40 -72.34 -20.03
N THR A 404 -56.85 -71.88 -18.85
CA THR A 404 -56.43 -72.38 -17.54
C THR A 404 -57.63 -72.88 -16.70
N PRO A 405 -57.51 -74.03 -16.01
CA PRO A 405 -58.56 -74.60 -15.16
C PRO A 405 -58.57 -74.00 -13.73
N PRO A 406 -59.63 -74.23 -12.92
CA PRO A 406 -59.87 -73.52 -11.65
C PRO A 406 -59.11 -74.04 -10.41
N VAL A 407 -59.23 -73.25 -9.33
CA VAL A 407 -58.41 -73.21 -8.09
C VAL A 407 -58.63 -74.35 -7.09
N VAL A 408 -57.56 -74.77 -6.39
CA VAL A 408 -57.58 -75.41 -5.06
C VAL A 408 -56.40 -74.91 -4.19
N THR A 409 -56.60 -74.79 -2.88
CA THR A 409 -55.60 -74.58 -1.79
C THR A 409 -56.10 -75.34 -0.54
N PRO A 410 -55.39 -75.46 0.62
CA PRO A 410 -54.00 -75.13 1.03
C PRO A 410 -53.26 -76.45 1.49
N PRO A 411 -52.36 -76.57 2.52
CA PRO A 411 -51.57 -75.60 3.33
C PRO A 411 -50.08 -75.93 3.64
N THR A 412 -49.33 -74.87 4.02
CA THR A 412 -48.23 -74.78 5.04
C THR A 412 -46.92 -75.62 5.02
N SER A 413 -45.85 -74.90 5.43
CA SER A 413 -44.59 -75.33 6.09
C SER A 413 -43.39 -75.80 5.24
N GLY A 414 -42.18 -75.47 5.70
CA GLY A 414 -40.89 -75.82 5.10
C GLY A 414 -39.91 -74.64 4.96
N SER A 415 -38.81 -74.64 5.71
CA SER A 415 -37.64 -73.77 5.51
C SER A 415 -36.87 -74.21 4.25
N ASP A 416 -36.11 -73.41 3.51
CA ASP A 416 -35.05 -72.45 3.89
C ASP A 416 -34.79 -71.43 2.76
N GLY A 417 -34.09 -70.33 3.06
CA GLY A 417 -33.70 -69.34 2.05
C GLY A 417 -32.43 -68.57 2.41
N THR A 418 -31.41 -68.65 1.55
CA THR A 418 -30.09 -68.02 1.78
C THR A 418 -29.51 -67.38 0.51
N THR A 419 -29.50 -66.05 0.44
CA THR A 419 -28.56 -65.27 -0.37
C THR A 419 -28.26 -63.92 0.31
N PRO A 420 -26.98 -63.49 0.38
CA PRO A 420 -26.57 -62.14 0.80
C PRO A 420 -26.56 -61.19 -0.44
N PRO A 421 -26.07 -59.93 -0.38
CA PRO A 421 -25.53 -59.17 0.76
C PRO A 421 -26.14 -57.76 0.93
N THR A 422 -25.69 -57.01 1.95
CA THR A 422 -25.05 -55.67 1.80
C THR A 422 -24.67 -55.11 3.17
N SER A 423 -23.72 -54.17 3.20
CA SER A 423 -23.24 -53.50 4.41
C SER A 423 -23.43 -51.98 4.32
N GLY A 424 -24.07 -51.40 5.33
CA GLY A 424 -24.20 -49.95 5.48
C GLY A 424 -24.59 -49.63 6.92
N SER A 425 -23.72 -48.93 7.64
CA SER A 425 -23.89 -48.57 9.04
C SER A 425 -24.27 -47.11 9.19
N ASP A 426 -25.26 -46.79 10.05
CA ASP A 426 -24.97 -45.92 11.19
C ASP A 426 -26.03 -45.96 12.31
N GLY A 427 -25.63 -45.53 13.51
CA GLY A 427 -26.49 -44.92 14.54
C GLY A 427 -27.34 -45.82 15.46
N THR A 428 -26.97 -45.88 16.75
CA THR A 428 -27.91 -45.97 17.90
C THR A 428 -27.26 -45.49 19.21
N THR A 429 -28.07 -45.00 20.15
CA THR A 429 -27.75 -44.60 21.54
C THR A 429 -28.68 -45.38 22.52
N PRO A 430 -28.72 -45.18 23.87
CA PRO A 430 -27.71 -44.62 24.80
C PRO A 430 -27.11 -45.62 25.86
N PRO A 431 -27.75 -46.09 26.98
CA PRO A 431 -28.18 -45.34 28.19
C PRO A 431 -27.74 -45.86 29.61
N THR A 432 -27.58 -44.89 30.53
CA THR A 432 -27.96 -44.87 31.98
C THR A 432 -27.20 -45.60 33.13
N THR A 433 -27.14 -44.88 34.28
CA THR A 433 -26.80 -45.23 35.69
C THR A 433 -25.33 -45.51 36.08
N GLY A 434 -24.79 -45.10 37.25
CA GLY A 434 -25.29 -44.18 38.30
C GLY A 434 -24.50 -44.22 39.65
N SER A 435 -24.54 -43.13 40.46
CA SER A 435 -23.97 -42.96 41.85
C SER A 435 -22.42 -42.88 41.99
N GLY A 436 -21.77 -42.13 42.91
CA GLY A 436 -22.21 -41.11 43.91
C GLY A 436 -21.08 -40.76 44.94
N SER A 437 -21.12 -39.57 45.60
CA SER A 437 -20.19 -39.05 46.67
C SER A 437 -18.69 -38.82 46.27
N ASP A 438 -17.79 -38.08 46.96
CA ASP A 438 -17.76 -36.88 47.88
C ASP A 438 -16.26 -36.45 48.02
N GLY A 439 -15.77 -35.36 48.66
CA GLY A 439 -16.36 -34.22 49.43
C GLY A 439 -15.27 -33.32 50.10
N THR A 440 -15.69 -32.26 50.81
CA THR A 440 -14.94 -31.39 51.80
C THR A 440 -13.56 -30.73 51.50
N ALA A 441 -13.56 -29.38 51.46
CA ALA A 441 -12.70 -28.38 52.16
C ALA A 441 -11.13 -28.29 52.01
N PRO A 442 -10.54 -27.06 52.10
CA PRO A 442 -9.07 -26.74 52.15
C PRO A 442 -8.60 -26.39 53.60
N PRO A 443 -7.47 -25.68 53.94
CA PRO A 443 -6.35 -25.09 53.13
C PRO A 443 -4.89 -25.17 53.70
N THR A 444 -3.88 -24.86 52.85
CA THR A 444 -2.52 -24.28 53.19
C THR A 444 -1.58 -25.08 54.15
N PRO A 445 -0.34 -24.61 54.46
CA PRO A 445 0.76 -24.17 53.58
C PRO A 445 2.08 -24.96 53.85
N GLY A 446 3.14 -24.76 53.05
CA GLY A 446 4.47 -25.35 53.34
C GLY A 446 5.64 -24.65 52.64
N SER A 447 6.71 -24.38 53.39
CA SER A 447 7.94 -23.71 52.92
C SER A 447 9.11 -24.68 52.71
N GLY A 448 10.06 -24.33 51.84
CA GLY A 448 11.32 -25.06 51.66
C GLY A 448 12.39 -24.20 51.00
N SER A 449 13.53 -24.00 51.67
CA SER A 449 14.65 -23.17 51.21
C SER A 449 15.98 -23.87 51.45
N THR A 450 16.83 -23.96 50.42
CA THR A 450 18.28 -24.22 50.45
C THR A 450 18.87 -24.11 49.03
N SER A 451 20.13 -23.75 48.75
CA SER A 451 21.10 -22.88 49.46
C SER A 451 22.43 -22.82 48.66
N GLY A 452 23.06 -21.65 48.55
CA GLY A 452 24.44 -21.45 48.08
C GLY A 452 24.63 -21.22 46.56
N GLY A 453 25.66 -20.50 46.09
CA GLY A 453 26.59 -19.64 46.83
C GLY A 453 27.91 -19.32 46.10
N THR A 454 28.42 -18.09 46.34
CA THR A 454 29.80 -17.55 46.19
C THR A 454 30.19 -16.90 44.83
N ASN A 455 31.01 -15.83 44.76
CA ASN A 455 31.55 -14.91 45.80
C ASN A 455 32.06 -13.57 45.23
N GLY A 456 32.17 -12.54 46.09
CA GLY A 456 33.08 -11.38 45.94
C GLY A 456 32.48 -10.07 45.36
N GLY A 457 32.75 -8.86 45.90
CA GLY A 457 33.27 -8.51 47.23
C GLY A 457 34.25 -7.31 47.29
N THR A 458 33.78 -6.15 47.78
CA THR A 458 34.44 -5.08 48.59
C THR A 458 33.44 -3.90 48.68
N GLY A 459 33.35 -3.06 49.73
CA GLY A 459 34.01 -3.05 51.05
C GLY A 459 33.21 -2.22 52.09
N THR A 460 33.66 -2.24 53.34
CA THR A 460 33.07 -1.68 54.59
C THR A 460 33.12 -0.13 54.69
N PRO A 461 32.42 0.56 55.65
CA PRO A 461 32.03 0.09 56.99
C PRO A 461 30.60 0.39 57.52
N THR A 462 30.40 -0.09 58.75
CA THR A 462 29.19 -0.08 59.60
C THR A 462 28.88 1.26 60.24
N ASP A 463 27.61 1.46 60.63
CA ASP A 463 27.27 2.14 61.89
C ASP A 463 26.26 1.30 62.70
N THR A 464 26.23 1.51 64.02
CA THR A 464 25.40 0.78 64.99
C THR A 464 24.11 1.53 65.31
N GLY A 465 22.98 0.82 65.34
CA GLY A 465 21.67 1.47 65.51
C GLY A 465 21.36 1.96 66.92
N ASN A 466 20.42 2.89 67.01
CA ASN A 466 19.60 3.11 68.20
C ASN A 466 18.14 3.35 67.78
N GLY A 467 17.19 2.92 68.61
CA GLY A 467 15.76 3.09 68.33
C GLY A 467 15.25 4.42 68.86
N THR A 468 14.89 5.34 67.97
CA THR A 468 14.11 6.55 68.31
C THR A 468 12.87 6.65 67.44
N THR A 469 11.80 7.21 68.01
CA THR A 469 10.52 7.42 67.32
C THR A 469 10.69 8.28 66.08
N THR A 470 10.20 7.80 64.94
CA THR A 470 10.04 8.62 63.74
C THR A 470 8.95 9.67 63.97
N SER A 471 9.34 10.81 64.55
CA SER A 471 8.65 12.07 64.26
C SER A 471 8.56 12.21 62.73
N PRO A 472 7.44 12.69 62.16
CA PRO A 472 7.43 13.00 60.73
C PRO A 472 8.59 13.94 60.44
N ILE A 473 9.35 13.66 59.37
CA ILE A 473 10.39 14.57 58.89
C ILE A 473 9.65 15.77 58.30
N VAL A 474 9.41 16.76 59.15
CA VAL A 474 9.02 18.10 58.72
C VAL A 474 10.12 18.57 57.77
N PRO A 475 9.83 18.82 56.48
CA PRO A 475 10.85 19.28 55.55
C PRO A 475 11.44 20.60 56.09
N PRO A 476 12.75 20.87 55.96
CA PRO A 476 13.39 21.96 56.68
C PRO A 476 12.65 23.30 56.48
N THR A 477 11.98 23.79 57.53
CA THR A 477 11.14 25.00 57.49
C THR A 477 12.03 26.25 57.57
N GLY A 478 12.84 26.47 56.54
CA GLY A 478 13.49 27.74 56.29
C GLY A 478 12.51 28.74 55.70
N VAL A 479 12.73 30.03 55.96
CA VAL A 479 12.00 31.12 55.29
C VAL A 479 12.28 31.06 53.79
N ILE A 480 11.25 31.11 52.95
CA ILE A 480 11.41 31.29 51.50
C ILE A 480 11.69 32.75 51.16
N GLY A 481 12.64 33.01 50.26
CA GLY A 481 12.89 34.35 49.74
C GLY A 481 11.78 34.77 48.78
N LEU A 482 11.44 36.07 48.74
CA LEU A 482 10.42 36.56 47.80
C LEU A 482 10.83 36.32 46.33
N TYR A 483 12.14 36.35 46.04
CA TYR A 483 12.69 35.94 44.74
C TYR A 483 12.55 34.43 44.50
N ASP A 484 12.96 33.57 45.44
CA ASP A 484 12.83 32.11 45.28
C ASP A 484 11.35 31.64 45.12
N LEU A 485 10.42 32.33 45.79
CA LEU A 485 8.98 32.13 45.62
C LEU A 485 8.49 32.64 44.25
N GLY A 486 8.91 33.84 43.85
CA GLY A 486 8.57 34.42 42.54
C GLY A 486 9.07 33.57 41.38
N ASP A 487 10.32 33.13 41.43
CA ASP A 487 10.93 32.23 40.43
C ASP A 487 10.16 30.90 40.35
N SER A 488 9.86 30.28 41.50
CA SER A 488 9.11 29.02 41.57
C SER A 488 7.67 29.13 41.07
N LEU A 489 6.98 30.26 41.32
CA LEU A 489 5.68 30.53 40.73
C LEU A 489 5.80 30.85 39.22
N SER A 490 6.88 31.49 38.78
CA SER A 490 7.09 31.80 37.36
C SER A 490 7.32 30.54 36.50
N ASN A 491 7.93 29.48 37.04
CA ASN A 491 8.02 28.20 36.35
C ASN A 491 6.64 27.63 35.99
N ALA A 492 5.64 27.86 36.83
CA ALA A 492 4.30 27.29 36.69
C ALA A 492 3.45 27.98 35.61
N SER A 493 3.90 29.09 35.00
CA SER A 493 3.27 29.56 33.76
C SER A 493 3.62 28.66 32.56
N LEU A 494 4.85 28.16 32.49
CA LEU A 494 5.39 27.40 31.36
C LEU A 494 4.73 26.00 31.18
N TYR A 495 3.94 25.55 32.16
CA TYR A 495 3.36 24.20 32.17
C TYR A 495 2.35 23.98 31.02
N ALA A 496 1.51 24.98 30.72
CA ALA A 496 0.51 24.89 29.65
C ALA A 496 1.15 25.02 28.25
N GLU A 497 2.13 25.92 28.10
CA GLU A 497 2.86 26.18 26.86
C GLU A 497 3.65 24.94 26.38
N ALA A 498 4.32 24.23 27.29
CA ALA A 498 5.03 22.99 26.99
C ALA A 498 4.08 21.86 26.54
N LEU A 499 2.87 21.78 27.11
CA LEU A 499 1.82 20.83 26.70
C LEU A 499 1.13 21.23 25.38
N GLN A 500 1.11 22.51 25.03
CA GLN A 500 0.61 22.97 23.73
C GLN A 500 1.61 22.68 22.60
N ASN A 501 2.92 22.83 22.83
CA ASN A 501 3.95 22.46 21.86
C ASN A 501 3.84 20.97 21.44
N GLN A 502 3.50 20.08 22.39
CA GLN A 502 3.18 18.67 22.10
C GLN A 502 1.97 18.52 21.17
N LEU A 503 0.87 19.22 21.44
CA LEU A 503 -0.34 19.12 20.64
C LEU A 503 -0.16 19.72 19.23
N GLN A 504 0.63 20.80 19.11
CA GLN A 504 1.02 21.38 17.82
C GLN A 504 1.86 20.39 17.01
N GLY A 505 2.85 19.73 17.62
CA GLY A 505 3.65 18.68 16.98
C GLY A 505 2.82 17.49 16.51
N PHE A 506 1.78 17.11 17.25
CA PHE A 506 0.84 16.08 16.81
C PHE A 506 0.09 16.48 15.53
N VAL A 507 -0.50 17.68 15.50
CA VAL A 507 -1.28 18.14 14.34
C VAL A 507 -0.43 18.56 13.14
N GLN A 508 0.81 19.02 13.33
CA GLN A 508 1.74 19.36 12.24
C GLN A 508 2.45 18.10 11.70
N ASP A 509 3.09 17.30 12.57
CA ASP A 509 4.11 16.32 12.17
C ASP A 509 3.67 14.86 12.29
N GLN A 510 2.84 14.48 13.28
CA GLN A 510 2.45 13.06 13.48
C GLN A 510 1.19 12.62 12.71
N LEU A 511 0.22 13.53 12.51
CA LEU A 511 -0.99 13.28 11.69
C LEU A 511 -0.67 13.30 10.18
N ILE A 512 0.21 12.41 9.74
CA ILE A 512 0.64 12.28 8.34
C ILE A 512 0.75 10.80 7.94
N CYS A 513 0.52 10.52 6.66
CA CYS A 513 0.72 9.20 6.06
C CYS A 513 1.12 9.41 4.59
N THR A 514 2.28 8.89 4.17
CA THR A 514 2.86 9.19 2.84
C THR A 514 2.97 7.98 1.90
N THR A 515 2.82 6.76 2.41
CA THR A 515 3.00 5.53 1.61
C THR A 515 1.73 4.70 1.63
N PHE A 516 1.06 4.62 0.47
CA PHE A 516 -0.21 3.94 0.27
C PHE A 516 -0.03 2.81 -0.75
N ASP A 517 -0.89 1.80 -0.71
CA ASP A 517 -0.94 0.72 -1.69
C ASP A 517 -1.98 0.98 -2.81
N THR A 518 -2.26 -0.05 -3.61
CA THR A 518 -3.29 -0.05 -4.66
C THR A 518 -4.72 0.09 -4.15
N LYS A 519 -5.03 -0.36 -2.92
CA LYS A 519 -6.31 -0.09 -2.23
C LYS A 519 -6.38 1.30 -1.60
N GLY A 520 -5.27 2.05 -1.59
CA GLY A 520 -5.24 3.40 -1.06
C GLY A 520 -5.26 3.48 0.46
N ILE A 521 -4.91 2.41 1.19
CA ILE A 521 -4.77 2.45 2.66
C ILE A 521 -3.32 2.81 3.00
N CYS A 522 -3.12 3.56 4.09
CA CYS A 522 -1.81 3.80 4.70
C CYS A 522 -1.91 3.71 6.22
N VAL A 523 -0.99 2.99 6.86
CA VAL A 523 -0.75 3.03 8.31
C VAL A 523 0.65 3.60 8.53
N ASN A 524 0.77 4.60 9.40
CA ASN A 524 2.04 5.19 9.82
C ASN A 524 2.18 5.04 11.34
N VAL A 525 3.33 4.56 11.80
CA VAL A 525 3.72 4.51 13.21
C VAL A 525 4.90 5.45 13.40
N SER A 526 4.81 6.36 14.36
CA SER A 526 5.81 7.41 14.58
C SER A 526 6.30 7.47 16.03
N ALA A 527 7.51 7.98 16.19
CA ALA A 527 8.11 8.35 17.46
C ALA A 527 8.75 9.73 17.30
N GLN A 528 8.20 10.75 17.97
CA GLN A 528 8.77 12.09 18.01
C GLN A 528 9.49 12.32 19.34
N MET A 529 10.65 12.96 19.29
CA MET A 529 11.47 13.36 20.43
C MET A 529 11.69 14.86 20.38
N THR A 530 11.49 15.56 21.50
CA THR A 530 11.63 17.02 21.59
C THR A 530 12.59 17.42 22.71
N HIS A 531 13.67 18.11 22.36
CA HIS A 531 14.62 18.69 23.32
C HIS A 531 14.30 20.16 23.58
N HIS A 532 14.45 20.60 24.82
CA HIS A 532 14.23 22.00 25.22
C HIS A 532 15.50 22.56 25.87
N ASN A 533 16.01 23.66 25.30
CA ASN A 533 17.21 24.35 25.76
C ASN A 533 16.86 25.80 26.18
N GLY A 534 16.48 25.99 27.43
CA GLY A 534 16.06 27.30 27.94
C GLY A 534 15.69 27.28 29.43
N SER A 535 14.49 27.78 29.76
CA SER A 535 13.89 27.66 31.10
C SER A 535 13.00 26.42 31.23
N VAL A 536 12.39 25.95 30.13
CA VAL A 536 12.03 24.54 29.98
C VAL A 536 13.32 23.77 29.65
N GLN A 537 13.58 22.65 30.33
CA GLN A 537 14.83 21.89 30.22
C GLN A 537 14.59 20.39 30.32
N GLY A 538 14.42 19.73 29.18
CA GLY A 538 14.32 18.27 29.13
C GLY A 538 13.92 17.71 27.77
N ASP A 539 14.09 16.40 27.67
CA ASP A 539 13.64 15.58 26.55
C ASP A 539 12.25 15.03 26.85
N ASN A 540 11.34 15.10 25.88
CA ASN A 540 10.07 14.37 25.91
C ASN A 540 9.99 13.44 24.69
N THR A 541 9.18 12.38 24.74
CA THR A 541 9.08 11.39 23.66
C THR A 541 7.66 10.87 23.49
N TYR A 542 7.14 10.95 22.28
CA TYR A 542 5.74 10.68 21.94
C TYR A 542 5.63 9.58 20.89
N GLY A 543 4.94 8.48 21.21
CA GLY A 543 4.58 7.44 20.23
C GLY A 543 3.23 7.72 19.59
N GLY A 544 3.15 7.69 18.26
CA GLY A 544 1.94 7.95 17.49
C GLY A 544 1.58 6.83 16.52
N VAL A 545 0.30 6.69 16.21
CA VAL A 545 -0.22 5.82 15.14
C VAL A 545 -1.28 6.59 14.35
N THR A 546 -1.10 6.62 13.03
CA THR A 546 -1.99 7.30 12.07
C THR A 546 -2.46 6.31 11.01
N LEU A 547 -3.77 6.27 10.75
CA LEU A 547 -4.43 5.50 9.69
C LEU A 547 -5.04 6.49 8.69
N ALA A 548 -4.71 6.33 7.41
CA ALA A 548 -5.20 7.20 6.35
C ALA A 548 -5.72 6.41 5.15
N TYR A 549 -6.63 7.04 4.41
CA TYR A 549 -7.21 6.55 3.17
C TYR A 549 -7.07 7.60 2.06
N ARG A 550 -6.62 7.16 0.89
CA ARG A 550 -6.50 7.95 -0.34
C ARG A 550 -7.84 7.92 -1.07
N ILE A 551 -8.66 8.94 -0.86
CA ILE A 551 -9.99 9.10 -1.46
C ILE A 551 -9.88 9.33 -2.97
N THR A 552 -8.89 10.10 -3.42
CA THR A 552 -8.54 10.29 -4.83
C THR A 552 -7.00 10.38 -4.98
N PRO A 553 -6.41 10.31 -6.19
CA PRO A 553 -4.96 10.42 -6.37
C PRO A 553 -4.31 11.69 -5.76
N ASP A 554 -5.10 12.75 -5.57
CA ASP A 554 -4.69 14.02 -4.95
C ASP A 554 -5.45 14.34 -3.65
N LEU A 555 -6.21 13.42 -3.05
CA LEU A 555 -6.95 13.66 -1.81
C LEU A 555 -6.81 12.50 -0.81
N VAL A 556 -6.29 12.79 0.37
CA VAL A 556 -6.14 11.88 1.51
C VAL A 556 -6.95 12.40 2.68
N ALA A 557 -7.60 11.50 3.42
CA ALA A 557 -8.11 11.78 4.76
C ALA A 557 -7.63 10.71 5.74
N GLY A 558 -7.48 11.04 7.02
CA GLY A 558 -7.04 10.07 8.02
C GLY A 558 -7.33 10.48 9.45
N ILE A 559 -7.10 9.54 10.35
CA ILE A 559 -7.22 9.66 11.80
C ILE A 559 -5.93 9.22 12.46
N GLY A 560 -5.65 9.72 13.66
CA GLY A 560 -4.50 9.28 14.44
C GLY A 560 -4.68 9.42 15.94
N TYR A 561 -3.77 8.78 16.66
CA TYR A 561 -3.70 8.74 18.11
C TYR A 561 -2.24 8.88 18.56
N GLN A 562 -2.02 9.62 19.63
CA GLN A 562 -0.72 9.72 20.30
C GLN A 562 -0.85 9.23 21.75
N GLY A 563 0.11 8.41 22.17
CA GLY A 563 0.13 7.76 23.48
C GLY A 563 0.30 8.74 24.66
N PRO A 564 -0.14 8.36 25.87
CA PRO A 564 -0.44 9.31 26.92
C PRO A 564 0.76 9.84 27.70
N ASN A 565 1.80 9.02 27.91
CA ASN A 565 2.82 9.27 28.92
C ASN A 565 3.76 10.44 28.54
N THR A 566 3.70 11.52 29.30
CA THR A 566 4.56 12.72 29.21
C THR A 566 5.42 12.86 30.47
N SER A 567 6.66 13.33 30.31
CA SER A 567 7.61 13.52 31.43
C SER A 567 8.45 14.78 31.22
N LEU A 568 7.83 15.94 31.40
CA LEU A 568 8.49 17.24 31.26
C LEU A 568 9.30 17.61 32.52
N LYS A 569 10.41 18.33 32.30
CA LYS A 569 11.20 18.98 33.34
C LYS A 569 11.34 20.47 33.00
N ILE A 570 11.09 21.33 33.98
CA ILE A 570 10.97 22.78 33.82
C ILE A 570 11.77 23.43 34.95
N ASN A 571 12.96 23.96 34.65
CA ASN A 571 14.00 24.28 35.64
C ASN A 571 14.22 23.13 36.66
N ASP A 572 13.88 23.31 37.94
CA ASP A 572 13.97 22.27 38.98
C ASP A 572 12.63 21.49 39.19
N ASP A 573 11.58 21.85 38.45
CA ASP A 573 10.24 21.26 38.53
C ASP A 573 10.09 20.05 37.60
N ARG A 574 9.11 19.19 37.91
CA ARG A 574 8.80 18.00 37.11
C ARG A 574 7.29 17.86 36.94
N VAL A 575 6.85 17.69 35.69
CA VAL A 575 5.45 17.48 35.31
C VAL A 575 5.35 16.13 34.60
N GLU A 576 4.65 15.19 35.23
CA GLU A 576 4.40 13.84 34.71
C GLU A 576 2.90 13.72 34.42
N GLY A 577 2.50 13.36 33.20
CA GLY A 577 1.08 13.34 32.85
C GLY A 577 0.69 12.30 31.81
N ASP A 578 -0.56 11.89 31.84
CA ASP A 578 -1.14 10.88 30.92
C ASP A 578 -2.20 11.55 30.03
N THR A 579 -1.78 12.13 28.90
CA THR A 579 -2.63 12.90 27.96
C THR A 579 -2.93 12.13 26.68
N ASN A 580 -4.12 11.55 26.57
CA ASN A 580 -4.54 10.79 25.40
C ASN A 580 -4.99 11.74 24.29
N THR A 581 -4.20 11.86 23.22
CA THR A 581 -4.52 12.74 22.09
C THR A 581 -5.08 11.93 20.93
N VAL A 582 -6.22 12.38 20.39
CA VAL A 582 -6.82 11.87 19.14
C VAL A 582 -6.99 12.99 18.14
N GLY A 583 -6.92 12.69 16.85
CA GLY A 583 -7.15 13.69 15.81
C GLY A 583 -7.48 13.12 14.44
N ALA A 584 -7.82 14.02 13.53
CA ALA A 584 -8.16 13.73 12.14
C ALA A 584 -7.54 14.78 11.22
N PHE A 585 -7.22 14.39 9.99
CA PHE A 585 -6.67 15.30 8.98
C PHE A 585 -7.23 15.02 7.58
N VAL A 586 -7.12 16.03 6.73
CA VAL A 586 -7.34 15.97 5.29
C VAL A 586 -6.16 16.66 4.60
N GLU A 587 -5.65 16.06 3.52
CA GLU A 587 -4.52 16.58 2.74
C GLU A 587 -4.87 16.49 1.25
N TYR A 588 -4.66 17.59 0.52
CA TYR A 588 -4.92 17.74 -0.91
C TYR A 588 -3.64 18.15 -1.66
N GLY A 589 -3.43 17.55 -2.83
CA GLY A 589 -2.23 17.68 -3.63
C GLY A 589 -1.08 16.83 -3.10
N ASN A 590 0.09 16.94 -3.73
CA ASN A 590 1.26 16.12 -3.40
C ASN A 590 2.54 16.97 -3.48
N ARG A 591 3.36 16.94 -2.42
CA ARG A 591 4.59 17.75 -2.25
C ARG A 591 5.69 17.49 -3.31
N LEU A 592 5.51 16.50 -4.19
CA LEU A 592 6.38 16.18 -5.33
C LEU A 592 5.71 16.35 -6.71
N LYS A 593 4.46 16.83 -6.77
CA LYS A 593 3.69 17.05 -8.01
C LYS A 593 3.38 18.54 -8.18
N GLN A 594 3.54 19.10 -9.38
CA GLN A 594 3.25 20.51 -9.61
C GLN A 594 1.77 20.84 -9.35
N GLY A 595 1.48 21.84 -8.53
CA GLY A 595 0.10 22.26 -8.25
C GLY A 595 -0.11 22.88 -6.88
N VAL A 596 -1.38 23.08 -6.53
CA VAL A 596 -1.78 23.53 -5.19
C VAL A 596 -1.59 22.38 -4.19
N PHE A 597 -1.05 22.72 -3.02
CA PHE A 597 -1.04 21.85 -1.85
C PHE A 597 -1.85 22.48 -0.72
N ALA A 598 -2.69 21.70 -0.04
CA ALA A 598 -3.45 22.17 1.12
C ALA A 598 -3.63 21.05 2.15
N ARG A 599 -3.64 21.39 3.44
CA ARG A 599 -3.85 20.45 4.54
C ARG A 599 -4.66 21.10 5.65
N GLY A 600 -5.57 20.35 6.25
CA GLY A 600 -6.28 20.71 7.47
C GLY A 600 -6.23 19.57 8.47
N ALA A 601 -5.99 19.85 9.74
CA ALA A 601 -6.01 18.87 10.82
C ALA A 601 -6.72 19.42 12.07
N VAL A 602 -7.31 18.52 12.84
CA VAL A 602 -7.92 18.82 14.14
C VAL A 602 -7.53 17.75 15.15
N ALA A 603 -7.36 18.13 16.41
CA ALA A 603 -7.07 17.20 17.50
C ALA A 603 -7.71 17.64 18.81
N ALA A 604 -7.94 16.68 19.70
CA ALA A 604 -8.35 16.89 21.08
C ALA A 604 -7.53 15.97 21.99
N ALA A 605 -7.19 16.45 23.19
CA ALA A 605 -6.50 15.69 24.21
C ALA A 605 -7.20 15.82 25.56
N GLU A 606 -7.37 14.69 26.25
CA GLU A 606 -7.84 14.61 27.63
C GLU A 606 -6.84 13.82 28.48
N GLY A 607 -6.61 14.26 29.71
CA GLY A 607 -5.65 13.62 30.59
C GLY A 607 -5.49 14.31 31.93
N ASP A 608 -4.39 14.01 32.61
CA ASP A 608 -4.02 14.69 33.85
C ASP A 608 -2.51 14.93 33.93
N ALA A 609 -2.11 15.92 34.74
CA ALA A 609 -0.73 16.20 35.08
C ALA A 609 -0.52 16.15 36.59
N THR A 610 0.38 15.28 37.00
CA THR A 610 1.00 15.24 38.31
C THR A 610 2.18 16.21 38.33
N ILE A 611 2.03 17.31 39.07
CA ILE A 611 2.97 18.43 39.11
C ILE A 611 3.79 18.35 40.41
N LYS A 612 5.12 18.42 40.29
CA LYS A 612 6.05 18.59 41.40
C LYS A 612 6.85 19.88 41.21
N ARG A 613 6.45 20.93 41.91
CA ARG A 613 7.10 22.24 41.92
C ARG A 613 8.18 22.30 42.99
N SER A 614 9.39 22.70 42.61
CA SER A 614 10.57 22.82 43.46
C SER A 614 10.82 24.30 43.82
N TYR A 615 11.42 24.53 44.98
CA TYR A 615 11.83 25.86 45.44
C TYR A 615 12.95 25.77 46.47
N LYS A 616 13.65 26.88 46.67
CA LYS A 616 14.66 27.02 47.71
C LYS A 616 14.05 27.66 48.95
N THR A 617 14.56 27.27 50.11
CA THR A 617 14.26 27.89 51.40
C THR A 617 15.58 28.20 52.11
N GLY A 618 15.55 29.04 53.14
CA GLY A 618 16.70 29.30 54.02
C GLY A 618 17.25 28.06 54.75
N ALA A 619 16.66 26.88 54.57
CA ALA A 619 17.13 25.60 55.10
C ALA A 619 17.37 24.53 54.01
N GLY A 620 17.42 24.94 52.73
CA GLY A 620 17.71 24.07 51.58
C GLY A 620 16.56 23.97 50.57
N SER A 621 16.77 23.18 49.51
CA SER A 621 15.73 22.90 48.50
C SER A 621 14.58 22.08 49.08
N SER A 622 13.36 22.40 48.68
CA SER A 622 12.14 21.67 49.01
C SER A 622 11.22 21.57 47.78
N SER A 623 10.11 20.85 47.90
CA SER A 623 9.16 20.70 46.80
C SER A 623 7.74 20.43 47.27
N SER A 624 6.78 21.05 46.60
CA SER A 624 5.36 20.77 46.70
C SER A 624 4.90 19.81 45.59
N LYS A 625 3.80 19.09 45.82
CA LYS A 625 3.21 18.18 44.83
C LYS A 625 1.69 18.35 44.74
N GLY A 626 1.19 18.54 43.52
CA GLY A 626 -0.23 18.59 43.17
C GLY A 626 -0.58 17.64 42.02
N LYS A 627 -1.86 17.60 41.66
CA LYS A 627 -2.37 16.97 40.44
C LYS A 627 -3.53 17.80 39.89
N SER A 628 -3.54 18.03 38.59
CA SER A 628 -4.55 18.78 37.85
C SER A 628 -5.03 17.95 36.65
N ASP A 629 -6.28 18.15 36.24
CA ASP A 629 -6.83 17.56 35.02
C ASP A 629 -6.59 18.51 33.83
N ILE A 630 -6.39 17.96 32.64
CA ILE A 630 -6.03 18.67 31.40
C ILE A 630 -7.09 18.43 30.34
N SER A 631 -7.44 19.48 29.60
CA SER A 631 -8.22 19.39 28.37
C SER A 631 -7.64 20.32 27.31
N GLN A 632 -7.40 19.81 26.10
CA GLN A 632 -6.80 20.57 25.01
C GLN A 632 -7.52 20.32 23.68
N TYR A 633 -7.50 21.31 22.80
CA TYR A 633 -8.02 21.25 21.44
C TYR A 633 -7.11 22.02 20.49
N ALA A 634 -6.95 21.53 19.25
CA ALA A 634 -6.18 22.21 18.22
C ALA A 634 -6.84 22.11 16.84
N VAL A 635 -6.66 23.17 16.05
CA VAL A 635 -6.96 23.24 14.62
C VAL A 635 -5.70 23.70 13.89
N SER A 636 -5.32 23.03 12.82
CA SER A 636 -4.17 23.38 11.99
C SER A 636 -4.60 23.47 10.52
N GLY A 637 -4.15 24.52 9.84
CA GLY A 637 -4.35 24.71 8.40
C GLY A 637 -3.04 25.10 7.72
N GLN A 638 -2.75 24.51 6.55
CA GLN A 638 -1.57 24.82 5.74
C GLN A 638 -1.95 24.87 4.27
N ALA A 639 -1.42 25.84 3.52
CA ALA A 639 -1.63 25.98 2.09
C ALA A 639 -0.36 26.47 1.38
N GLY A 640 -0.07 25.93 0.19
CA GLY A 640 1.11 26.27 -0.60
C GLY A 640 0.96 25.91 -2.06
N TYR A 641 2.03 26.16 -2.83
CA TYR A 641 2.09 25.78 -4.25
C TYR A 641 3.41 25.09 -4.56
N VAL A 642 3.37 23.89 -5.12
CA VAL A 642 4.53 23.08 -5.46
C VAL A 642 5.01 23.43 -6.86
N PHE A 643 6.24 23.94 -6.95
CA PHE A 643 6.95 24.18 -8.20
C PHE A 643 7.94 23.05 -8.46
N ILE A 644 7.95 22.50 -9.67
CA ILE A 644 8.96 21.52 -10.10
C ILE A 644 10.11 22.29 -10.72
N VAL A 645 11.27 22.28 -10.05
CA VAL A 645 12.48 23.03 -10.44
C VAL A 645 13.37 22.19 -11.35
N LYS A 646 13.29 20.86 -11.23
CA LYS A 646 13.92 19.86 -12.11
C LYS A 646 13.09 18.57 -12.05
N ASP A 647 13.26 17.67 -13.01
CA ASP A 647 12.56 16.37 -13.12
C ASP A 647 12.47 15.54 -11.82
N ASN A 648 13.40 15.75 -10.89
CA ASN A 648 13.43 15.09 -9.57
C ASN A 648 13.45 16.04 -8.37
N ALA A 649 13.25 17.35 -8.55
CA ALA A 649 13.37 18.36 -7.49
C ALA A 649 12.17 19.33 -7.46
N ALA A 650 11.54 19.45 -6.30
CA ALA A 650 10.37 20.30 -6.04
C ALA A 650 10.68 21.36 -4.97
N VAL A 651 10.02 22.52 -5.05
CA VAL A 651 10.06 23.58 -4.04
C VAL A 651 8.65 24.09 -3.80
N MET A 652 8.23 24.16 -2.53
CA MET A 652 6.90 24.55 -2.11
C MET A 652 6.98 25.68 -1.06
N PRO A 653 6.85 26.97 -1.46
CA PRO A 653 6.47 28.01 -0.52
C PRO A 653 5.05 27.74 0.02
N PHE A 654 4.84 28.00 1.31
CA PHE A 654 3.58 27.78 2.01
C PHE A 654 3.34 28.80 3.12
N VAL A 655 2.08 28.93 3.51
CA VAL A 655 1.63 29.59 4.73
C VAL A 655 0.81 28.61 5.58
N GLY A 656 0.74 28.85 6.88
CA GLY A 656 -0.07 28.07 7.80
C GLY A 656 -0.64 28.90 8.94
N LEU A 657 -1.67 28.36 9.57
CA LEU A 657 -2.34 28.93 10.73
C LEU A 657 -2.74 27.79 11.66
N ASP A 658 -2.22 27.82 12.90
CA ASP A 658 -2.66 26.94 13.97
C ASP A 658 -3.48 27.75 15.00
N TYR A 659 -4.52 27.13 15.56
CA TYR A 659 -5.24 27.60 16.74
C TYR A 659 -5.19 26.51 17.80
N LEU A 660 -4.78 26.87 19.01
CA LEU A 660 -4.75 25.98 20.16
C LEU A 660 -5.56 26.54 21.33
N ASP A 661 -6.17 25.63 22.08
CA ASP A 661 -6.99 25.86 23.24
C ASP A 661 -6.52 24.87 24.31
N THR A 662 -6.08 25.35 25.48
CA THR A 662 -5.60 24.48 26.56
C THR A 662 -6.11 24.97 27.90
N LYS A 663 -6.76 24.08 28.64
CA LYS A 663 -7.27 24.30 29.99
C LYS A 663 -6.56 23.37 30.96
N LEU A 664 -6.09 23.97 32.06
CA LEU A 664 -5.54 23.29 33.23
C LEU A 664 -6.48 23.57 34.41
N ASP A 665 -6.97 22.53 35.07
CA ASP A 665 -7.93 22.69 36.17
C ASP A 665 -7.24 23.15 37.45
N GLY A 666 -7.95 23.95 38.25
CA GLY A 666 -7.43 24.50 39.51
C GLY A 666 -7.10 23.37 40.48
N TYR A 667 -5.91 23.40 41.06
CA TYR A 667 -5.38 22.31 41.88
C TYR A 667 -4.74 22.82 43.16
N THR A 668 -4.64 21.95 44.16
CA THR A 668 -4.02 22.25 45.44
C THR A 668 -2.85 21.32 45.68
N GLU A 669 -1.70 21.89 46.01
CA GLU A 669 -0.53 21.12 46.43
C GLU A 669 -0.70 20.56 47.84
N THR A 670 -0.16 19.37 48.09
CA THR A 670 -0.40 18.56 49.30
C THR A 670 0.86 18.21 50.08
N SER A 671 2.01 18.77 49.70
CA SER A 671 3.30 18.53 50.35
C SER A 671 4.18 19.78 50.33
N GLY A 672 5.30 19.74 51.05
CA GLY A 672 6.24 20.86 51.16
C GLY A 672 5.83 21.90 52.22
N PRO A 673 6.74 22.81 52.62
CA PRO A 673 6.44 23.85 53.60
C PRO A 673 5.69 25.05 53.00
N TYR A 674 5.64 25.20 51.67
CA TYR A 674 4.94 26.28 50.96
C TYR A 674 4.03 25.72 49.84
N PRO A 675 2.94 25.01 50.19
CA PRO A 675 1.95 24.54 49.23
C PRO A 675 1.09 25.68 48.69
N VAL A 676 0.70 25.56 47.43
CA VAL A 676 -0.12 26.53 46.68
C VAL A 676 -1.45 25.90 46.27
N GLN A 677 -2.52 26.68 46.35
CA GLN A 677 -3.74 26.46 45.59
C GLN A 677 -3.68 27.34 44.33
N PHE A 678 -3.60 26.71 43.17
CA PHE A 678 -3.66 27.39 41.86
C PHE A 678 -5.11 27.41 41.36
N ASP A 679 -5.53 28.53 40.80
CA ASP A 679 -6.81 28.61 40.09
C ASP A 679 -6.74 27.92 38.73
N SER A 680 -7.90 27.68 38.09
CA SER A 680 -7.93 27.10 36.74
C SER A 680 -7.51 28.15 35.70
N ARG A 681 -6.48 27.86 34.91
CA ARG A 681 -6.04 28.67 33.78
C ARG A 681 -6.58 28.09 32.47
N LYS A 682 -6.92 28.98 31.55
CA LYS A 682 -7.13 28.65 30.14
C LYS A 682 -6.27 29.56 29.27
N GLN A 683 -5.56 28.95 28.32
CA GLN A 683 -4.74 29.61 27.32
C GLN A 683 -5.35 29.43 25.93
N ASN A 684 -5.19 30.43 25.07
CA ASN A 684 -5.64 30.41 23.69
C ASN A 684 -4.59 31.04 22.77
N ASP A 685 -4.05 30.24 21.84
CA ASP A 685 -2.97 30.64 20.97
C ASP A 685 -3.36 30.56 19.50
N VAL A 686 -2.88 31.50 18.69
CA VAL A 686 -3.02 31.51 17.23
C VAL A 686 -1.63 31.72 16.64
N TYR A 687 -1.05 30.68 16.03
CA TYR A 687 0.28 30.75 15.41
C TYR A 687 0.16 30.91 13.90
N GLY A 688 0.73 31.98 13.36
CA GLY A 688 0.95 32.17 11.93
C GLY A 688 2.27 31.54 11.52
N THR A 689 2.29 30.79 10.42
CA THR A 689 3.51 30.22 9.82
C THR A 689 3.68 30.72 8.40
N ALA A 690 4.92 31.05 8.02
CA ALA A 690 5.31 31.27 6.63
C ALA A 690 6.62 30.52 6.35
N GLY A 691 6.72 29.77 5.25
CA GLY A 691 7.89 28.94 5.01
C GLY A 691 8.05 28.42 3.60
N VAL A 692 9.12 27.65 3.39
CA VAL A 692 9.44 26.98 2.14
C VAL A 692 10.00 25.58 2.41
N THR A 693 9.51 24.60 1.66
CA THR A 693 9.99 23.21 1.69
C THR A 693 10.57 22.85 0.33
N GLY A 694 11.86 22.52 0.28
CA GLY A 694 12.48 21.85 -0.86
C GLY A 694 12.42 20.33 -0.70
N SER A 695 12.25 19.60 -1.80
CA SER A 695 12.21 18.14 -1.83
C SER A 695 12.94 17.59 -3.06
N LEU A 696 13.62 16.45 -2.90
CA LEU A 696 14.44 15.80 -3.93
C LEU A 696 14.18 14.30 -3.97
N ASN A 697 13.61 13.80 -5.06
CA ASN A 697 13.39 12.37 -5.29
C ASN A 697 14.69 11.72 -5.81
N LEU A 698 15.11 10.62 -5.18
CA LEU A 698 16.32 9.86 -5.50
C LEU A 698 15.95 8.48 -6.07
N GLY A 699 15.15 8.47 -7.14
CA GLY A 699 14.85 7.27 -7.94
C GLY A 699 14.17 6.15 -7.16
N ASN A 700 12.99 6.46 -6.59
CA ASN A 700 12.17 5.60 -5.71
C ASN A 700 12.80 5.21 -4.36
N LYS A 701 14.12 5.02 -4.30
CA LYS A 701 14.89 4.56 -3.12
C LYS A 701 14.81 5.51 -1.93
N ALA A 702 14.83 6.82 -2.16
CA ALA A 702 14.67 7.82 -1.10
C ALA A 702 14.03 9.12 -1.61
N ILE A 703 13.40 9.86 -0.71
CA ILE A 703 13.03 11.27 -0.88
C ILE A 703 13.80 12.05 0.19
N LEU A 704 14.60 13.04 -0.20
CA LEU A 704 15.16 14.03 0.71
C LEU A 704 14.24 15.25 0.76
N SER A 705 14.21 15.92 1.91
CA SER A 705 13.46 17.16 2.13
C SER A 705 14.25 18.11 3.03
N ALA A 706 14.11 19.40 2.80
CA ALA A 706 14.61 20.47 3.66
C ALA A 706 13.56 21.56 3.77
N ASN A 707 13.34 22.10 4.97
CA ASN A 707 12.40 23.20 5.18
C ASN A 707 13.05 24.35 5.96
N LEU A 708 12.53 25.56 5.70
CA LEU A 708 12.78 26.77 6.47
C LEU A 708 11.43 27.44 6.70
N LYS A 709 11.04 27.69 7.95
CA LYS A 709 9.80 28.37 8.31
C LYS A 709 10.01 29.37 9.44
N HIS A 710 9.27 30.46 9.39
CA HIS A 710 9.08 31.43 10.47
C HIS A 710 7.70 31.21 11.09
N VAL A 711 7.62 31.26 12.42
CA VAL A 711 6.38 31.08 13.19
C VAL A 711 6.25 32.20 14.22
N GLU A 712 5.07 32.80 14.35
CA GLU A 712 4.79 33.91 15.27
C GLU A 712 3.35 33.81 15.84
N ARG A 713 3.18 34.06 17.15
CA ARG A 713 1.87 34.16 17.81
C ARG A 713 1.17 35.45 17.37
N LEU A 714 0.07 35.32 16.65
CA LEU A 714 -0.67 36.43 16.03
C LEU A 714 -1.68 37.11 16.98
N ASN A 715 -1.96 36.50 18.14
CA ASN A 715 -2.92 37.01 19.10
C ASN A 715 -2.26 37.37 20.44
N ASN A 716 -2.73 38.46 21.03
CA ASN A 716 -2.41 38.80 22.42
C ASN A 716 -3.33 37.98 23.33
N SER A 717 -2.79 36.99 24.04
CA SER A 717 -3.46 36.30 25.15
C SER A 717 -2.60 36.48 26.40
N SER A 718 -3.23 36.95 27.48
CA SER A 718 -2.59 37.19 28.78
C SER A 718 -2.60 35.91 29.60
N ASP A 719 -1.44 35.32 29.80
CA ASP A 719 -1.26 33.98 30.36
C ASP A 719 -1.16 34.00 31.89
N ASP A 720 -2.18 34.61 32.48
CA ASP A 720 -2.27 34.98 33.89
C ASP A 720 -2.27 33.75 34.81
N LEU A 721 -1.36 33.77 35.79
CA LEU A 721 -1.25 32.73 36.82
C LEU A 721 -1.68 33.29 38.17
N SER A 722 -2.80 32.80 38.71
CA SER A 722 -3.37 33.24 39.98
C SER A 722 -3.57 32.10 40.99
N GLY A 723 -3.68 32.45 42.26
CA GLY A 723 -3.96 31.50 43.34
C GLY A 723 -3.59 32.01 44.74
N GLU A 724 -3.47 31.10 45.70
CA GLU A 724 -3.01 31.37 47.06
C GLU A 724 -1.82 30.48 47.45
N VAL A 725 -0.72 31.11 47.89
CA VAL A 725 0.31 30.42 48.69
C VAL A 725 -0.29 30.23 50.09
N LEU A 726 -0.69 28.99 50.41
CA LEU A 726 -1.64 28.70 51.48
C LEU A 726 -1.16 29.23 52.84
N GLY A 727 -1.96 30.12 53.44
CA GLY A 727 -1.62 30.75 54.73
C GLY A 727 -0.49 31.79 54.67
N VAL A 728 -0.10 32.23 53.46
CA VAL A 728 0.89 33.30 53.24
C VAL A 728 0.26 34.48 52.50
N SER A 729 -0.19 34.27 51.25
CA SER A 729 -0.73 35.35 50.40
C SER A 729 -1.36 34.84 49.10
N THR A 730 -2.42 35.50 48.65
CA THR A 730 -2.92 35.44 47.25
C THR A 730 -1.95 36.12 46.29
N PHE A 731 -1.88 35.65 45.05
CA PHE A 731 -1.10 36.24 43.95
C PHE A 731 -1.89 36.28 42.64
N ASP A 732 -1.51 37.21 41.77
CA ASP A 732 -1.98 37.35 40.39
C ASP A 732 -0.78 37.81 39.55
N LEU A 733 -0.24 36.90 38.74
CA LEU A 733 0.96 37.09 37.93
C LEU A 733 0.56 37.23 36.46
N LYS A 734 0.50 38.48 35.98
CA LYS A 734 0.26 38.80 34.56
C LYS A 734 1.47 38.40 33.71
N GLN A 735 1.23 37.71 32.60
CA GLN A 735 2.26 37.41 31.60
C GLN A 735 1.77 37.72 30.19
N ASP A 736 2.46 38.65 29.52
CA ASP A 736 2.36 38.84 28.08
C ASP A 736 3.40 37.95 27.40
N THR A 737 2.97 36.88 26.73
CA THR A 737 3.83 35.93 26.01
C THR A 737 3.79 36.18 24.50
N THR A 738 4.87 36.74 23.94
CA THR A 738 5.02 36.98 22.49
C THR A 738 5.88 35.90 21.86
N GLU A 739 5.35 34.69 21.71
CA GLU A 739 6.11 33.56 21.16
C GLU A 739 6.38 33.70 19.66
N ARG A 740 7.63 33.51 19.26
CA ARG A 740 8.04 33.32 17.86
C ARG A 740 9.28 32.45 17.75
N TRP A 741 9.52 31.87 16.58
CA TRP A 741 10.77 31.19 16.25
C TRP A 741 10.98 31.07 14.74
N ASP A 742 12.23 30.84 14.36
CA ASP A 742 12.61 30.33 13.05
C ASP A 742 12.96 28.84 13.20
N GLU A 743 12.57 27.99 12.25
CA GLU A 743 12.92 26.56 12.24
C GLU A 743 13.58 26.20 10.90
N VAL A 744 14.71 25.50 10.97
CA VAL A 744 15.33 24.80 9.84
C VAL A 744 15.21 23.31 10.09
N GLY A 745 14.60 22.59 9.14
CA GLY A 745 14.45 21.14 9.21
C GLY A 745 15.01 20.40 8.00
N LEU A 746 15.47 19.17 8.26
CA LEU A 746 15.91 18.20 7.26
C LEU A 746 15.12 16.90 7.47
N GLY A 747 14.88 16.17 6.38
CA GLY A 747 14.21 14.87 6.43
C GLY A 747 14.55 13.96 5.28
N VAL A 748 14.46 12.66 5.52
CA VAL A 748 14.66 11.59 4.53
C VAL A 748 13.58 10.54 4.69
N GLN A 749 12.92 10.15 3.59
CA GLN A 749 11.99 9.03 3.52
C GLN A 749 12.55 7.93 2.60
N MET A 750 13.19 6.93 3.20
CA MET A 750 13.78 5.78 2.50
C MET A 750 12.71 4.73 2.18
N ALA A 751 12.90 3.95 1.11
CA ALA A 751 12.14 2.73 0.90
C ALA A 751 12.33 1.77 2.08
N GLY A 752 11.24 1.21 2.60
CA GLY A 752 11.27 0.30 3.74
C GLY A 752 11.55 -1.16 3.34
N PRO A 753 11.63 -2.09 4.32
CA PRO A 753 11.93 -3.49 4.10
C PRO A 753 10.75 -4.31 3.51
N MET A 754 9.60 -3.68 3.24
CA MET A 754 8.39 -4.31 2.71
C MET A 754 7.91 -3.55 1.47
N LYS A 755 7.17 -4.22 0.56
CA LYS A 755 6.47 -3.54 -0.55
C LYS A 755 5.51 -2.48 0.01
N ALA A 756 5.31 -1.39 -0.72
CA ALA A 756 4.52 -0.23 -0.28
C ALA A 756 4.87 0.29 1.13
N SER A 757 6.15 0.26 1.54
CA SER A 757 6.60 0.81 2.84
C SER A 757 7.72 1.85 2.73
N ARG A 758 7.79 2.78 3.71
CA ARG A 758 8.88 3.74 3.87
C ARG A 758 9.26 3.95 5.33
N VAL A 759 10.56 4.11 5.58
CA VAL A 759 11.12 4.60 6.86
C VAL A 759 11.45 6.08 6.69
N GLY A 760 10.82 6.93 7.50
CA GLY A 760 11.05 8.38 7.51
C GLY A 760 11.80 8.83 8.76
N LEU A 761 12.85 9.63 8.59
CA LEU A 761 13.54 10.34 9.67
C LEU A 761 13.54 11.83 9.35
N SER A 762 13.10 12.67 10.30
CA SER A 762 13.25 14.12 10.25
C SER A 762 13.91 14.67 11.51
N TYR A 763 14.55 15.84 11.36
CA TYR A 763 15.12 16.64 12.43
C TYR A 763 14.94 18.12 12.10
N GLY A 764 14.32 18.87 13.01
CA GLY A 764 14.17 20.33 12.96
C GLY A 764 14.87 20.98 14.14
N HIS A 765 15.59 22.08 13.87
CA HIS A 765 16.20 22.94 14.89
C HIS A 765 15.52 24.30 14.89
N ARG A 766 15.03 24.73 16.04
CA ARG A 766 14.37 26.02 16.27
C ARG A 766 15.35 27.01 16.90
N PHE A 767 15.39 28.21 16.37
CA PHE A 767 16.24 29.31 16.81
C PHE A 767 15.44 30.62 16.89
N ASN A 768 16.00 31.62 17.58
CA ASN A 768 15.28 32.83 18.00
C ASN A 768 14.02 32.56 18.86
N SER A 769 13.93 31.35 19.44
CA SER A 769 12.75 30.80 20.10
C SER A 769 12.61 31.20 21.57
N ASP A 770 11.37 31.43 22.00
CA ASP A 770 11.03 31.74 23.39
C ASP A 770 11.08 30.53 24.33
N LYS A 771 11.05 30.80 25.65
CA LYS A 771 11.47 29.89 26.73
C LYS A 771 10.76 28.53 26.83
N ALA A 772 9.56 28.41 26.29
CA ALA A 772 8.73 27.21 26.34
C ALA A 772 8.80 26.34 25.07
N VAL A 773 9.33 26.89 23.97
CA VAL A 773 9.43 26.22 22.68
C VAL A 773 10.60 25.22 22.69
N ALA A 774 10.40 24.02 22.16
CA ALA A 774 11.47 23.04 21.97
C ALA A 774 12.58 23.61 21.06
N SER A 775 13.86 23.43 21.41
CA SER A 775 14.97 23.82 20.54
C SER A 775 15.18 22.83 19.39
N ASP A 776 14.82 21.56 19.60
CA ASP A 776 15.05 20.49 18.62
C ASP A 776 13.88 19.51 18.61
N VAL A 777 13.46 19.10 17.41
CA VAL A 777 12.38 18.13 17.17
C VAL A 777 12.88 17.07 16.20
N ALA A 778 12.99 15.82 16.65
CA ALA A 778 13.34 14.68 15.80
C ALA A 778 12.13 13.74 15.68
N THR A 779 11.81 13.27 14.48
CA THR A 779 10.73 12.28 14.28
C THR A 779 11.21 11.10 13.47
N LEU A 780 11.11 9.90 14.05
CA LEU A 780 11.21 8.62 13.35
C LEU A 780 9.81 8.15 12.97
N SER A 781 9.66 7.55 11.80
CA SER A 781 8.37 7.08 11.27
C SER A 781 8.54 5.85 10.39
N PHE A 782 7.52 4.99 10.38
CA PHE A 782 7.42 3.84 9.50
C PHE A 782 6.00 3.76 8.95
N SER A 783 5.87 3.91 7.63
CA SER A 783 4.58 3.89 6.92
C SER A 783 4.49 2.70 5.98
N VAL A 784 3.29 2.11 5.87
CA VAL A 784 3.00 0.89 5.09
C VAL A 784 1.58 1.00 4.49
N GLY A 785 1.42 0.68 3.21
CA GLY A 785 0.12 0.51 2.55
C GLY A 785 -0.42 -0.92 2.62
N PHE A 786 -1.75 -1.12 2.53
CA PHE A 786 -2.40 -2.36 2.98
C PHE A 786 -3.48 -2.96 2.10
#